data_AF-S3CQD3-F1
#
_entry.id   AF-S3CQD3-F1
#
_cell.length_a   1.000
_cell.length_b   1.000
_cell.length_c   1.000
_cell.angle_alpha   90.00
_cell.angle_beta   90.00
_cell.angle_gamma   90.00
#
_symmetry.space_group_name_H-M   'P 1'
#
loop_
_entity.id
_entity.type
_entity.pdbx_description
1 polymer ?
#
loop_
_entity_poly.entity_id
_entity_poly.type
_entity_poly.pdbx_seq_one_letter_code
_entity_poly.pdbx_strand_id
1 'polypeptide(L)'
;MGNTAPSDFPVDSFDAGHSLRPLVATHISTEPFRNPRVTYKTVMLKSAEKERHVVFMILRNRWPFQHELRGYGSDLEEDSSSQDTVLVTKRRLFNYIWFRGSSIDLDPIFDEHAVNTRQRRNGAQSELKLYLSNAKKTFNFIPEDIIFIALMEPTSIPLQRWESDRQTAAPRQETLDSQNEQSAVQSLKPVDGGITAWRVLIAAFIFEALLWGLPISFGVFQEYYTTLPQFAGNSNVALIGTIAQGLSYLGSPLSAAITRRFPKYRRQQIWLSWPLCIGGLIAGSFTTSVTGLILTQGVMYGVGFILLTYPILSMVDEWWVARKGMAFGLITSAAGAAGVIIPFIINALLRKYGYQTTLRALGIGMLLLTGPLIPLFKGRLPVSEHSTPAKVNWDFLQKPLFYVYGISTLIQGLGLFFPALYLPSYATSIGLSSTQGALALATMSLAQLIGQFAFGWLTDQKISVSGLAIACSIMATIATFALWGTAKSLGLLVGFSLLYGFFGYGFGVMRVGMGRAVSDDPSTAVTTYSTLVFFQGIGNVLVGPVSQALILRRVNIEEYGISKYKFLVVFTGGCMAASAVVITIWYTLPRSLRVLTFEKRFLRTSRASRASHGVAPAVQGCYPNYDPKSQHVMIPSSAGWSIPLDEDYGFIPSFSFTDPDIVCHKGATPGQNTIPINAGDSIVLQWYPTPWTSGHHGPVLDYLASCNGSCTTVEKTELKFFKIAEAGIIASTPFPAYYASDLLRDNNSSWTVTIPSTLKSGEYILRHEIIALHVAWNEGGAQAYPQCINLNVTGIGNDEPVGKSAQIFYGSKDEGILIDIWQFNGTYAIPGPDVWPGVVGHAQLNSPTK
;
A
#
# COMPACT_ATOMS: atom_id res chain seq x y z
N MET A 1 -36.97 55.11 48.13
CA MET A 1 -37.16 55.36 46.68
C MET A 1 -36.88 54.01 46.01
N GLY A 2 -37.84 53.16 45.61
CA GLY A 2 -39.28 53.39 45.34
C GLY A 2 -39.49 53.96 43.94
N ASN A 3 -40.37 53.47 43.05
CA ASN A 3 -41.53 52.55 43.10
C ASN A 3 -41.71 51.85 41.71
N THR A 4 -42.48 50.78 41.41
CA THR A 4 -43.28 49.74 42.12
C THR A 4 -43.59 48.56 41.14
N ALA A 5 -44.23 47.47 41.61
CA ALA A 5 -44.91 46.41 40.79
C ALA A 5 -46.42 46.80 40.56
N PRO A 6 -47.38 45.98 40.03
CA PRO A 6 -47.43 44.50 39.88
C PRO A 6 -48.15 43.89 38.61
N SER A 7 -48.19 42.55 38.60
CA SER A 7 -49.20 41.56 38.07
C SER A 7 -50.26 41.87 36.99
N ASP A 8 -50.54 40.85 36.15
CA ASP A 8 -51.92 40.33 35.93
C ASP A 8 -51.96 38.86 35.41
N PHE A 9 -53.08 38.15 35.64
CA PHE A 9 -53.41 36.75 35.25
C PHE A 9 -54.95 36.58 35.24
N PRO A 10 -55.58 35.81 34.30
CA PRO A 10 -55.98 34.40 34.53
C PRO A 10 -55.68 33.46 33.30
N VAL A 11 -55.54 32.12 33.39
CA VAL A 11 -56.53 31.03 33.66
C VAL A 11 -57.65 31.01 32.59
N ASP A 12 -57.89 29.97 31.78
CA ASP A 12 -58.13 28.51 32.02
C ASP A 12 -57.63 27.64 30.81
N SER A 13 -57.64 26.29 30.72
CA SER A 13 -58.22 25.18 31.52
C SER A 13 -57.55 23.81 31.23
N PHE A 14 -57.42 22.95 32.26
CA PHE A 14 -57.38 21.45 32.27
C PHE A 14 -56.35 20.67 31.38
N ASP A 15 -55.36 19.92 31.92
CA ASP A 15 -55.37 18.62 32.66
C ASP A 15 -55.20 17.39 31.72
N ALA A 16 -54.65 16.22 32.10
CA ALA A 16 -53.74 15.71 33.16
C ALA A 16 -53.36 14.25 32.75
N GLY A 17 -52.34 13.51 33.24
CA GLY A 17 -51.21 13.70 34.16
C GLY A 17 -50.11 12.64 33.81
N HIS A 18 -48.85 12.72 34.26
CA HIS A 18 -48.32 12.22 35.56
C HIS A 18 -48.56 10.70 35.84
N SER A 19 -47.60 9.91 36.36
CA SER A 19 -46.22 10.20 36.82
C SER A 19 -45.31 8.95 36.96
N LEU A 20 -44.06 9.19 37.41
CA LEU A 20 -42.85 8.35 37.44
C LEU A 20 -42.77 7.26 38.55
N ARG A 21 -42.11 6.11 38.22
CA ARG A 21 -41.16 5.31 39.08
C ARG A 21 -41.74 4.57 40.33
N PRO A 22 -40.97 3.72 41.08
CA PRO A 22 -39.66 3.04 40.85
C PRO A 22 -39.61 1.51 41.20
N LEU A 23 -38.42 0.89 40.99
CA LEU A 23 -37.75 -0.19 41.80
C LEU A 23 -38.47 -1.49 42.23
N VAL A 24 -37.81 -2.64 41.99
CA VAL A 24 -37.23 -3.59 43.00
C VAL A 24 -36.58 -4.79 42.25
N ALA A 25 -35.68 -5.55 42.89
CA ALA A 25 -35.00 -6.71 42.32
C ALA A 25 -35.00 -7.95 43.26
N THR A 26 -34.87 -9.15 42.68
CA THR A 26 -34.65 -10.43 43.37
C THR A 26 -33.57 -11.26 42.66
N HIS A 27 -32.93 -12.20 43.36
CA HIS A 27 -31.60 -12.74 43.02
C HIS A 27 -31.48 -14.25 43.35
N ILE A 28 -30.28 -14.86 43.14
CA ILE A 28 -29.90 -16.28 43.42
C ILE A 28 -30.49 -17.29 42.40
N SER A 29 -29.78 -18.27 41.79
CA SER A 29 -28.35 -18.59 41.46
C SER A 29 -28.34 -19.76 40.41
N THR A 30 -27.29 -20.49 39.96
CA THR A 30 -25.84 -20.61 40.26
C THR A 30 -25.08 -21.20 39.04
N GLU A 31 -24.07 -20.50 38.51
CA GLU A 31 -22.92 -20.98 37.68
C GLU A 31 -23.18 -21.94 36.44
N PRO A 32 -22.15 -22.51 35.74
CA PRO A 32 -21.63 -21.84 34.53
C PRO A 32 -21.34 -22.74 33.30
N PHE A 33 -21.31 -22.22 32.05
CA PHE A 33 -20.34 -22.67 31.02
C PHE A 33 -20.22 -21.78 29.74
N ARG A 34 -18.98 -21.38 29.44
CA ARG A 34 -18.31 -21.05 28.15
C ARG A 34 -19.07 -20.50 26.90
N ASN A 35 -18.53 -19.36 26.44
CA ASN A 35 -18.16 -19.01 25.04
C ASN A 35 -19.20 -18.30 24.12
N PRO A 36 -19.07 -16.97 23.88
CA PRO A 36 -19.93 -16.21 22.95
C PRO A 36 -19.32 -16.05 21.55
N ARG A 37 -20.16 -15.99 20.50
CA ARG A 37 -19.74 -15.57 19.15
C ARG A 37 -20.80 -14.74 18.40
N VAL A 38 -20.30 -13.66 17.79
CA VAL A 38 -20.92 -12.78 16.79
C VAL A 38 -22.15 -11.97 17.23
N THR A 39 -21.99 -10.65 17.20
CA THR A 39 -23.08 -9.68 17.18
C THR A 39 -22.93 -8.85 15.90
N TYR A 40 -23.94 -8.84 15.03
CA TYR A 40 -23.97 -7.93 13.87
C TYR A 40 -24.60 -6.60 14.30
N LYS A 41 -24.08 -5.47 13.77
CA LYS A 41 -24.60 -4.13 14.08
C LYS A 41 -24.92 -3.38 12.79
N THR A 42 -26.21 -3.26 12.49
CA THR A 42 -26.74 -2.58 11.31
C THR A 42 -26.45 -1.07 11.37
N VAL A 43 -26.06 -0.48 10.24
CA VAL A 43 -25.99 0.98 10.06
C VAL A 43 -27.22 1.42 9.29
N MET A 44 -28.10 2.18 9.95
CA MET A 44 -29.27 2.81 9.34
C MET A 44 -28.83 4.13 8.67
N LEU A 45 -29.13 4.28 7.39
CA LEU A 45 -29.19 5.59 6.73
C LEU A 45 -30.65 5.94 6.45
N LYS A 46 -31.05 7.16 6.78
CA LYS A 46 -32.45 7.60 6.77
C LYS A 46 -32.64 8.65 5.67
N SER A 47 -33.40 8.29 4.64
CA SER A 47 -34.05 9.23 3.72
C SER A 47 -35.43 8.66 3.34
N ALA A 48 -36.32 9.49 2.82
CA ALA A 48 -37.76 9.22 2.78
C ALA A 48 -38.28 8.62 1.47
N GLU A 49 -39.51 8.09 1.58
CA GLU A 49 -40.46 7.68 0.53
C GLU A 49 -40.25 6.34 -0.23
N LYS A 50 -41.18 5.42 0.05
CA LYS A 50 -41.80 4.40 -0.83
C LYS A 50 -40.93 3.24 -1.35
N GLU A 51 -40.79 2.27 -0.45
CA GLU A 51 -40.69 0.82 -0.65
C GLU A 51 -40.69 0.25 -2.10
N ARG A 52 -39.58 -0.43 -2.45
CA ARG A 52 -39.54 -1.87 -2.79
C ARG A 52 -38.08 -2.31 -2.93
N HIS A 53 -37.66 -3.32 -2.16
CA HIS A 53 -36.27 -3.80 -2.16
C HIS A 53 -36.12 -5.12 -2.92
N VAL A 54 -35.10 -5.19 -3.77
CA VAL A 54 -34.55 -6.43 -4.33
C VAL A 54 -33.08 -6.50 -3.91
N VAL A 55 -32.63 -7.66 -3.42
CA VAL A 55 -31.27 -7.86 -2.94
C VAL A 55 -30.59 -8.93 -3.80
N PHE A 56 -29.50 -8.58 -4.47
CA PHE A 56 -28.60 -9.53 -5.11
C PHE A 56 -27.46 -9.90 -4.16
N MET A 57 -27.18 -11.19 -4.03
CA MET A 57 -26.15 -11.74 -3.16
C MET A 57 -25.17 -12.58 -3.98
N ILE A 58 -23.94 -12.09 -4.19
CA ILE A 58 -22.91 -12.79 -4.96
C ILE A 58 -21.98 -13.53 -3.99
N LEU A 59 -22.06 -14.86 -4.01
CA LEU A 59 -21.10 -15.74 -3.34
C LEU A 59 -19.92 -16.03 -4.28
N ARG A 60 -18.68 -15.97 -3.77
CA ARG A 60 -17.47 -16.29 -4.54
C ARG A 60 -16.55 -17.22 -3.75
N ASN A 61 -16.70 -18.52 -3.97
CA ASN A 61 -15.82 -19.53 -3.38
C ASN A 61 -14.44 -19.56 -4.07
N ARG A 62 -13.42 -19.90 -3.28
CA ARG A 62 -12.04 -20.22 -3.67
C ARG A 62 -11.54 -21.30 -2.73
N TRP A 63 -11.10 -22.46 -3.23
CA TRP A 63 -10.17 -23.36 -2.51
C TRP A 63 -9.28 -24.11 -3.54
N PRO A 64 -8.04 -24.53 -3.20
CA PRO A 64 -7.03 -24.95 -4.20
C PRO A 64 -6.39 -26.35 -3.97
N PHE A 65 -5.92 -26.99 -5.06
CA PHE A 65 -4.83 -28.00 -5.10
C PHE A 65 -4.16 -27.92 -6.51
N GLN A 66 -2.83 -27.92 -6.79
CA GLN A 66 -1.61 -28.22 -6.02
C GLN A 66 -1.33 -29.75 -5.91
N HIS A 67 -0.15 -30.35 -6.20
CA HIS A 67 1.14 -29.87 -6.73
C HIS A 67 2.03 -31.01 -7.30
N GLU A 68 3.12 -30.64 -7.99
CA GLU A 68 4.47 -31.28 -7.98
C GLU A 68 4.77 -32.66 -8.61
N LEU A 69 5.98 -32.79 -9.19
CA LEU A 69 6.79 -34.01 -9.22
C LEU A 69 8.31 -33.67 -9.26
N ARG A 70 9.03 -34.07 -8.20
CA ARG A 70 10.46 -34.47 -8.21
C ARG A 70 10.49 -36.02 -8.10
N GLY A 71 11.59 -36.76 -8.24
CA GLY A 71 13.02 -36.45 -8.43
C GLY A 71 13.82 -37.77 -8.53
N TYR A 72 15.06 -37.80 -8.00
CA TYR A 72 16.09 -38.86 -8.12
C TYR A 72 16.79 -38.94 -9.50
N GLY A 73 18.10 -39.22 -9.63
CA GLY A 73 19.14 -39.60 -8.66
C GLY A 73 19.49 -41.10 -8.71
N SER A 74 20.75 -41.54 -8.83
CA SER A 74 22.05 -40.85 -8.86
C SER A 74 23.11 -41.68 -9.64
N ASP A 75 24.35 -41.16 -9.72
CA ASP A 75 25.61 -41.87 -9.98
C ASP A 75 25.88 -42.49 -11.37
N LEU A 76 26.81 -41.85 -12.11
CA LEU A 76 27.96 -42.48 -12.78
C LEU A 76 28.99 -41.40 -13.18
N GLU A 77 30.26 -41.79 -13.34
CA GLU A 77 31.38 -40.90 -13.71
C GLU A 77 31.66 -40.88 -15.23
N GLU A 78 32.59 -40.00 -15.62
CA GLU A 78 33.33 -39.94 -16.91
C GLU A 78 32.59 -39.62 -18.23
N ASP A 79 32.75 -38.34 -18.60
CA ASP A 79 33.46 -37.91 -19.82
C ASP A 79 32.69 -37.52 -21.12
N SER A 80 33.46 -36.79 -21.94
CA SER A 80 33.29 -36.18 -23.25
C SER A 80 32.10 -36.52 -24.18
N SER A 81 31.38 -35.43 -24.50
CA SER A 81 31.05 -34.97 -25.87
C SER A 81 29.82 -35.52 -26.62
N SER A 82 29.37 -34.67 -27.56
CA SER A 82 28.53 -34.94 -28.75
C SER A 82 27.01 -35.11 -28.60
N GLN A 83 26.32 -34.19 -29.31
CA GLN A 83 25.20 -34.39 -30.24
C GLN A 83 23.85 -34.99 -29.80
N ASP A 84 22.83 -34.15 -30.06
CA ASP A 84 21.44 -34.40 -30.42
C ASP A 84 21.20 -35.76 -31.16
N THR A 85 20.04 -36.43 -31.08
CA THR A 85 18.76 -36.02 -31.70
C THR A 85 17.64 -37.07 -31.45
N VAL A 86 16.35 -36.71 -31.56
CA VAL A 86 15.12 -37.57 -31.68
C VAL A 86 14.83 -38.57 -30.52
N LEU A 87 13.67 -39.24 -30.36
CA LEU A 87 12.38 -39.49 -31.09
C LEU A 87 11.26 -39.70 -30.00
N VAL A 88 9.92 -39.70 -30.14
CA VAL A 88 8.89 -39.69 -31.22
C VAL A 88 7.65 -38.92 -30.70
N THR A 89 6.86 -38.21 -31.54
CA THR A 89 5.43 -37.93 -31.26
C THR A 89 4.56 -38.10 -32.50
N LYS A 90 3.46 -38.89 -32.43
CA LYS A 90 2.60 -39.17 -33.60
C LYS A 90 1.11 -39.34 -33.28
N ARG A 91 0.32 -38.33 -33.70
CA ARG A 91 -1.13 -38.34 -34.07
C ARG A 91 -2.20 -38.98 -33.13
N ARG A 92 -3.13 -38.10 -32.73
CA ARG A 92 -4.62 -38.22 -32.78
C ARG A 92 -5.31 -39.37 -32.01
N LEU A 93 -6.21 -38.97 -31.11
CA LEU A 93 -7.66 -39.01 -31.38
C LEU A 93 -8.46 -38.02 -30.51
N PHE A 94 -9.59 -37.56 -31.02
CA PHE A 94 -10.58 -36.69 -30.36
C PHE A 94 -11.67 -37.57 -29.73
N ASN A 95 -12.22 -37.23 -28.55
CA ASN A 95 -13.58 -36.65 -28.45
C ASN A 95 -14.20 -36.53 -27.03
N TYR A 96 -14.99 -35.47 -26.91
CA TYR A 96 -16.23 -35.30 -26.12
C TYR A 96 -16.26 -35.04 -24.61
N ILE A 97 -17.26 -34.22 -24.29
CA ILE A 97 -17.67 -33.63 -23.02
C ILE A 97 -18.56 -34.61 -22.25
N TRP A 98 -18.44 -34.66 -20.91
CA TRP A 98 -19.63 -34.87 -20.08
C TRP A 98 -19.55 -34.21 -18.69
N PHE A 99 -20.71 -33.88 -18.13
CA PHE A 99 -20.86 -33.05 -16.93
C PHE A 99 -21.69 -33.79 -15.87
N ARG A 100 -21.03 -34.30 -14.82
CA ARG A 100 -21.64 -34.67 -13.52
C ARG A 100 -20.60 -34.43 -12.42
N GLY A 101 -20.96 -34.01 -11.21
CA GLY A 101 -22.30 -33.75 -10.69
C GLY A 101 -22.51 -34.45 -9.35
N SER A 102 -22.05 -33.82 -8.27
CA SER A 102 -22.24 -34.26 -6.89
C SER A 102 -22.61 -33.07 -6.01
N SER A 103 -23.64 -33.27 -5.19
CA SER A 103 -24.18 -32.30 -4.24
C SER A 103 -23.27 -32.14 -3.00
N ILE A 104 -23.40 -31.01 -2.32
CA ILE A 104 -23.10 -30.94 -0.89
C ILE A 104 -24.39 -31.32 -0.17
N ASP A 105 -24.39 -32.45 0.53
CA ASP A 105 -25.45 -32.76 1.48
C ASP A 105 -25.27 -31.97 2.78
N LEU A 106 -26.38 -31.58 3.38
CA LEU A 106 -26.47 -30.98 4.70
C LEU A 106 -27.40 -31.86 5.54
N ASP A 107 -26.84 -32.70 6.39
CA ASP A 107 -27.61 -33.52 7.34
C ASP A 107 -28.38 -32.64 8.34
N PRO A 108 -29.71 -32.83 8.49
CA PRO A 108 -30.46 -32.38 9.63
C PRO A 108 -30.84 -33.58 10.51
N ILE A 109 -30.18 -33.73 11.66
CA ILE A 109 -30.65 -34.68 12.68
C ILE A 109 -31.96 -34.14 13.28
N PHE A 110 -33.10 -34.71 12.90
CA PHE A 110 -34.03 -35.40 13.82
C PHE A 110 -35.15 -36.11 13.03
N ASP A 111 -35.81 -37.07 13.69
CA ASP A 111 -36.48 -38.20 13.03
C ASP A 111 -38.04 -38.12 13.06
N GLU A 112 -38.62 -39.06 12.32
CA GLU A 112 -39.98 -39.60 12.35
C GLU A 112 -41.16 -38.91 11.61
N HIS A 113 -41.98 -39.82 11.06
CA HIS A 113 -43.36 -39.70 10.56
C HIS A 113 -43.63 -38.81 9.32
N ALA A 114 -43.72 -39.49 8.18
CA ALA A 114 -44.11 -38.95 6.88
C ALA A 114 -45.65 -38.92 6.67
N VAL A 115 -46.14 -38.06 5.75
CA VAL A 115 -47.22 -38.37 4.77
C VAL A 115 -47.43 -37.21 3.77
N ASN A 116 -47.76 -37.53 2.51
CA ASN A 116 -48.34 -36.65 1.47
C ASN A 116 -47.59 -35.37 0.99
N THR A 117 -46.43 -35.52 0.34
CA THR A 117 -45.83 -34.46 -0.49
C THR A 117 -46.39 -34.35 -1.93
N ARG A 118 -47.29 -35.24 -2.37
CA ARG A 118 -47.80 -35.25 -3.77
C ARG A 118 -48.77 -34.11 -4.09
N GLN A 119 -49.43 -33.51 -3.09
CA GLN A 119 -50.53 -32.54 -3.29
C GLN A 119 -50.05 -31.08 -3.40
N ARG A 120 -48.88 -30.73 -2.84
CA ARG A 120 -48.31 -29.36 -2.95
C ARG A 120 -47.72 -29.05 -4.33
N ARG A 121 -47.37 -30.05 -5.14
CA ARG A 121 -46.69 -29.84 -6.43
C ARG A 121 -47.58 -29.17 -7.49
N ASN A 122 -48.88 -29.43 -7.46
CA ASN A 122 -49.82 -28.91 -8.45
C ASN A 122 -50.19 -27.43 -8.18
N GLY A 123 -50.25 -27.00 -6.91
CA GLY A 123 -50.54 -25.61 -6.55
C GLY A 123 -49.46 -24.62 -7.03
N ALA A 124 -48.19 -25.03 -6.97
CA ALA A 124 -47.07 -24.21 -7.45
C ALA A 124 -47.11 -23.95 -8.96
N GLN A 125 -47.68 -24.86 -9.77
CA GLN A 125 -47.81 -24.67 -11.22
C GLN A 125 -48.93 -23.68 -11.59
N SER A 126 -49.98 -23.55 -10.77
CA SER A 126 -51.03 -22.53 -10.98
C SER A 126 -50.53 -21.11 -10.73
N GLU A 127 -49.78 -20.88 -9.63
CA GLU A 127 -49.28 -19.53 -9.32
C GLU A 127 -48.22 -19.04 -10.32
N LEU A 128 -47.34 -19.93 -10.78
CA LEU A 128 -46.31 -19.57 -11.76
C LEU A 128 -46.91 -19.08 -13.09
N LYS A 129 -48.02 -19.70 -13.54
CA LYS A 129 -48.76 -19.24 -14.73
C LYS A 129 -49.42 -17.86 -14.50
N LEU A 130 -49.94 -17.60 -13.31
CA LEU A 130 -50.52 -16.30 -12.96
C LEU A 130 -49.45 -15.18 -12.93
N TYR A 131 -48.26 -15.49 -12.41
CA TYR A 131 -47.12 -14.56 -12.37
C TYR A 131 -46.62 -14.20 -13.78
N LEU A 132 -46.45 -15.20 -14.65
CA LEU A 132 -46.03 -15.01 -16.05
C LEU A 132 -47.08 -14.25 -16.88
N SER A 133 -48.38 -14.49 -16.63
CA SER A 133 -49.47 -13.73 -17.25
C SER A 133 -49.42 -12.24 -16.91
N ASN A 134 -49.07 -11.89 -15.67
CA ASN A 134 -48.97 -10.49 -15.24
C ASN A 134 -47.68 -9.81 -15.74
N ALA A 135 -46.57 -10.55 -15.86
CA ALA A 135 -45.34 -10.03 -16.46
C ALA A 135 -45.56 -9.56 -17.91
N LYS A 136 -46.32 -10.33 -18.72
CA LYS A 136 -46.66 -9.98 -20.12
C LYS A 136 -47.51 -8.71 -20.28
N LYS A 137 -48.04 -8.11 -19.20
CA LYS A 137 -48.79 -6.84 -19.26
C LYS A 137 -47.97 -5.58 -18.94
N THR A 138 -46.73 -5.72 -18.49
CA THR A 138 -45.96 -4.60 -17.90
C THR A 138 -44.75 -4.16 -18.73
N PHE A 139 -44.23 -5.01 -19.63
CA PHE A 139 -43.03 -4.71 -20.41
C PHE A 139 -43.18 -5.06 -21.90
N ASN A 140 -43.60 -4.07 -22.70
CA ASN A 140 -43.48 -4.13 -24.16
C ASN A 140 -42.06 -3.67 -24.59
N PHE A 141 -41.07 -4.58 -24.61
CA PHE A 141 -39.95 -4.60 -25.59
C PHE A 141 -38.96 -5.75 -25.30
N ILE A 142 -39.27 -6.98 -25.75
CA ILE A 142 -38.31 -8.09 -25.92
C ILE A 142 -38.76 -8.90 -27.15
N PRO A 143 -37.89 -9.20 -28.14
CA PRO A 143 -38.20 -10.11 -29.26
C PRO A 143 -38.49 -11.56 -28.80
N GLU A 144 -39.19 -12.35 -29.62
CA GLU A 144 -39.72 -13.67 -29.21
C GLU A 144 -38.67 -14.80 -29.15
N ASP A 145 -37.48 -14.58 -29.72
CA ASP A 145 -36.43 -15.56 -30.03
C ASP A 145 -35.93 -16.39 -28.83
N ILE A 146 -36.20 -15.93 -27.60
CA ILE A 146 -35.76 -16.55 -26.34
C ILE A 146 -36.75 -17.63 -25.84
N ILE A 147 -37.99 -17.68 -26.38
CA ILE A 147 -39.07 -18.53 -25.87
C ILE A 147 -39.14 -19.90 -26.58
N PHE A 148 -38.03 -20.66 -26.62
CA PHE A 148 -38.05 -22.03 -27.17
C PHE A 148 -37.23 -23.11 -26.43
N ILE A 149 -36.35 -22.76 -25.48
CA ILE A 149 -35.45 -23.72 -24.81
C ILE A 149 -36.09 -24.36 -23.54
N ALA A 150 -37.25 -23.86 -23.10
CA ALA A 150 -37.78 -24.14 -21.76
C ALA A 150 -38.78 -25.32 -21.62
N LEU A 151 -39.09 -26.08 -22.69
CA LEU A 151 -40.18 -27.07 -22.68
C LEU A 151 -39.90 -28.35 -23.49
N MET A 152 -39.20 -29.33 -22.89
CA MET A 152 -39.35 -30.76 -23.21
C MET A 152 -39.15 -31.65 -21.98
N GLU A 153 -39.86 -32.77 -21.91
CA GLU A 153 -39.82 -33.75 -20.82
C GLU A 153 -38.91 -34.95 -21.18
N PRO A 154 -38.18 -35.56 -20.21
CA PRO A 154 -37.42 -36.78 -20.44
C PRO A 154 -38.28 -38.05 -20.23
N THR A 155 -38.43 -38.86 -21.28
CA THR A 155 -39.10 -40.18 -21.21
C THR A 155 -38.15 -41.31 -20.77
N SER A 156 -38.72 -42.41 -20.28
CA SER A 156 -38.01 -43.45 -19.50
C SER A 156 -37.69 -44.74 -20.28
N ILE A 157 -36.46 -45.26 -20.14
CA ILE A 157 -36.02 -46.62 -20.52
C ILE A 157 -35.12 -47.19 -19.38
N PRO A 158 -35.16 -48.51 -19.04
CA PRO A 158 -34.75 -49.01 -17.71
C PRO A 158 -33.33 -49.62 -17.63
N LEU A 159 -32.89 -49.90 -16.39
CA LEU A 159 -31.67 -50.65 -16.04
C LEU A 159 -31.99 -52.07 -15.58
N GLN A 160 -31.22 -53.08 -16.03
CA GLN A 160 -31.19 -54.39 -15.37
C GLN A 160 -29.96 -55.26 -15.73
N ARG A 161 -29.24 -55.72 -14.68
CA ARG A 161 -28.40 -56.95 -14.61
C ARG A 161 -27.21 -57.09 -15.59
N TRP A 162 -26.21 -57.95 -15.36
CA TRP A 162 -25.94 -58.96 -14.31
C TRP A 162 -24.41 -59.17 -14.15
N GLU A 163 -23.96 -59.52 -12.93
CA GLU A 163 -22.96 -60.57 -12.55
C GLU A 163 -21.63 -60.76 -13.35
N SER A 164 -20.52 -61.33 -12.85
CA SER A 164 -20.03 -61.71 -11.51
C SER A 164 -18.58 -62.24 -11.62
N ASP A 165 -17.76 -62.14 -10.56
CA ASP A 165 -16.66 -63.09 -10.22
C ASP A 165 -15.44 -63.26 -11.18
N ARG A 166 -14.25 -63.76 -10.80
CA ARG A 166 -13.49 -63.77 -9.50
C ARG A 166 -12.02 -64.16 -9.80
N GLN A 167 -11.04 -63.62 -9.04
CA GLN A 167 -9.61 -64.09 -8.97
C GLN A 167 -8.80 -64.00 -10.30
N THR A 168 -7.46 -64.03 -10.37
CA THR A 168 -6.31 -64.14 -9.42
C THR A 168 -5.33 -62.96 -9.69
N ALA A 169 -4.30 -62.61 -8.89
CA ALA A 169 -3.70 -63.19 -7.69
C ALA A 169 -3.25 -62.08 -6.69
N ALA A 170 -2.75 -62.48 -5.51
CA ALA A 170 -2.20 -61.58 -4.48
C ALA A 170 -0.77 -62.03 -4.06
N PRO A 171 -0.14 -61.47 -3.01
CA PRO A 171 0.65 -60.24 -3.10
C PRO A 171 2.13 -60.45 -2.74
N ARG A 172 2.95 -59.39 -2.86
CA ARG A 172 4.19 -59.24 -2.09
C ARG A 172 4.20 -57.85 -1.45
N GLN A 173 4.69 -57.77 -0.21
CA GLN A 173 4.36 -56.69 0.71
C GLN A 173 5.57 -56.31 1.57
N GLU A 174 6.26 -55.24 1.18
CA GLU A 174 7.22 -54.47 1.99
C GLU A 174 6.80 -53.01 1.73
N THR A 175 6.03 -52.30 2.57
CA THR A 175 6.23 -51.86 3.97
C THR A 175 7.43 -50.94 4.17
N LEU A 176 7.14 -49.74 4.71
CA LEU A 176 8.05 -48.63 5.08
C LEU A 176 8.44 -47.71 3.89
N ASP A 177 7.85 -46.51 3.89
CA ASP A 177 8.45 -45.17 3.62
C ASP A 177 7.47 -44.13 3.04
N SER A 178 6.24 -44.54 2.66
CA SER A 178 5.19 -43.67 2.11
C SER A 178 4.49 -42.72 3.12
N GLN A 179 5.22 -42.17 4.10
CA GLN A 179 4.69 -41.20 5.08
C GLN A 179 5.36 -39.81 5.09
N ASN A 180 6.39 -39.53 4.28
CA ASN A 180 7.10 -38.25 4.33
C ASN A 180 6.81 -37.24 3.18
N GLU A 181 6.22 -37.66 2.06
CA GLU A 181 6.09 -36.80 0.85
C GLU A 181 4.77 -36.01 0.75
N GLN A 182 4.26 -35.49 1.87
CA GLN A 182 3.10 -34.57 1.89
C GLN A 182 3.35 -33.25 2.63
N SER A 183 4.62 -32.84 2.77
CA SER A 183 4.99 -31.59 3.45
C SER A 183 5.61 -30.54 2.52
N ALA A 184 5.04 -29.33 2.58
CA ALA A 184 5.65 -28.03 2.27
C ALA A 184 5.59 -27.44 0.84
N VAL A 185 4.40 -27.39 0.23
CA VAL A 185 4.01 -26.08 -0.38
C VAL A 185 3.74 -25.11 0.76
N GLN A 186 4.57 -24.08 0.88
CA GLN A 186 4.68 -23.29 2.11
C GLN A 186 3.58 -22.23 2.22
N SER A 187 2.39 -22.65 2.66
CA SER A 187 1.28 -21.74 2.99
C SER A 187 1.71 -20.66 3.99
N LEU A 188 1.78 -19.41 3.53
CA LEU A 188 2.19 -18.29 4.38
C LEU A 188 1.18 -18.11 5.52
N LYS A 189 1.69 -18.12 6.77
CA LYS A 189 0.89 -17.97 8.00
C LYS A 189 -0.04 -16.74 7.91
N PRO A 190 -1.21 -16.70 8.58
CA PRO A 190 -2.17 -15.59 8.46
C PRO A 190 -1.54 -14.19 8.65
N VAL A 191 -2.03 -13.19 7.90
CA VAL A 191 -1.77 -11.75 8.17
C VAL A 191 -2.69 -11.25 9.28
N ASP A 192 -2.29 -10.18 9.97
CA ASP A 192 -3.13 -9.38 10.87
C ASP A 192 -3.80 -10.15 12.03
N GLY A 193 -3.22 -11.29 12.41
CA GLY A 193 -3.75 -12.14 13.47
C GLY A 193 -2.96 -13.43 13.70
N GLY A 194 -3.50 -14.27 14.59
CA GLY A 194 -2.85 -15.52 15.01
C GLY A 194 -1.75 -15.33 16.05
N ILE A 195 -1.44 -16.41 16.78
CA ILE A 195 -0.53 -16.37 17.94
C ILE A 195 0.91 -15.97 17.55
N THR A 196 1.36 -16.26 16.32
CA THR A 196 2.70 -15.86 15.87
C THR A 196 2.82 -14.34 15.69
N ALA A 197 1.87 -13.68 15.02
CA ALA A 197 1.90 -12.23 14.81
C ALA A 197 1.85 -11.46 16.14
N TRP A 198 1.01 -11.92 17.09
CA TRP A 198 0.94 -11.35 18.44
C TRP A 198 2.22 -11.57 19.25
N ARG A 199 2.86 -12.74 19.18
CA ARG A 199 4.15 -12.97 19.85
C ARG A 199 5.26 -12.05 19.33
N VAL A 200 5.32 -11.82 18.02
CA VAL A 200 6.28 -10.87 17.41
C VAL A 200 5.98 -9.43 17.84
N LEU A 201 4.71 -9.02 17.84
CA LEU A 201 4.29 -7.66 18.24
C LEU A 201 4.55 -7.38 19.74
N ILE A 202 4.26 -8.34 20.62
CA ILE A 202 4.52 -8.21 22.06
C ILE A 202 6.03 -8.22 22.35
N ALA A 203 6.82 -9.04 21.63
CA ALA A 203 8.28 -8.99 21.72
C ALA A 203 8.83 -7.62 21.29
N ALA A 204 8.34 -7.06 20.18
CA ALA A 204 8.71 -5.73 19.71
C ALA A 204 8.36 -4.63 20.73
N PHE A 205 7.17 -4.70 21.35
CA PHE A 205 6.75 -3.79 22.41
C PHE A 205 7.70 -3.80 23.61
N ILE A 206 8.08 -4.99 24.10
CA ILE A 206 8.98 -5.12 25.27
C ILE A 206 10.38 -4.60 24.94
N PHE A 207 10.89 -4.89 23.73
CA PHE A 207 12.16 -4.35 23.26
C PHE A 207 12.16 -2.81 23.21
N GLU A 208 11.19 -2.21 22.53
CA GLU A 208 11.11 -0.74 22.42
C GLU A 208 10.84 -0.06 23.77
N ALA A 209 10.05 -0.66 24.67
CA ALA A 209 9.87 -0.12 26.04
C ALA A 209 11.20 -0.04 26.80
N LEU A 210 12.05 -1.07 26.72
CA LEU A 210 13.33 -1.10 27.40
C LEU A 210 14.39 -0.21 26.71
N LEU A 211 14.30 -0.04 25.39
CA LEU A 211 15.18 0.85 24.61
C LEU A 211 14.84 2.34 24.80
N TRP A 212 13.55 2.71 24.81
CA TRP A 212 13.13 4.08 25.14
C TRP A 212 13.26 4.41 26.63
N GLY A 213 13.30 3.39 27.50
CA GLY A 213 13.43 3.55 28.95
C GLY A 213 14.64 4.37 29.39
N LEU A 214 15.84 4.14 28.81
CA LEU A 214 17.03 4.92 29.15
C LEU A 214 16.95 6.38 28.65
N PRO A 215 16.70 6.67 27.36
CA PRO A 215 16.66 8.06 26.86
C PRO A 215 15.53 8.91 27.47
N ILE A 216 14.39 8.31 27.85
CA ILE A 216 13.30 9.03 28.52
C ILE A 216 13.65 9.31 29.99
N SER A 217 14.30 8.36 30.67
CA SER A 217 14.66 8.50 32.09
C SER A 217 15.96 9.28 32.31
N PHE A 218 16.63 9.76 31.25
CA PHE A 218 17.96 10.36 31.38
C PHE A 218 18.00 11.60 32.29
N GLY A 219 16.89 12.35 32.43
CA GLY A 219 16.81 13.46 33.39
C GLY A 219 17.14 13.04 34.84
N VAL A 220 16.76 11.82 35.24
CA VAL A 220 17.08 11.26 36.58
C VAL A 220 18.58 10.97 36.72
N PHE A 221 19.21 10.46 35.66
CA PHE A 221 20.66 10.28 35.60
C PHE A 221 21.39 11.62 35.61
N GLN A 222 20.91 12.63 34.87
CA GLN A 222 21.49 13.98 34.83
C GLN A 222 21.46 14.64 36.22
N GLU A 223 20.31 14.61 36.91
CA GLU A 223 20.20 15.10 38.30
C GLU A 223 21.22 14.41 39.20
N TYR A 224 21.24 13.07 39.20
CA TYR A 224 22.17 12.29 40.03
C TYR A 224 23.64 12.58 39.70
N TYR A 225 24.03 12.61 38.43
CA TYR A 225 25.40 12.92 38.00
C TYR A 225 25.83 14.32 38.45
N THR A 226 24.96 15.34 38.43
CA THR A 226 25.32 16.68 38.93
C THR A 226 25.59 16.74 40.44
N THR A 227 25.18 15.74 41.22
CA THR A 227 25.53 15.65 42.66
C THR A 227 26.92 15.03 42.93
N LEU A 228 27.52 14.36 41.94
CA LEU A 228 28.82 13.70 42.08
C LEU A 228 29.97 14.69 41.80
N PRO A 229 30.95 14.87 42.72
CA PRO A 229 32.06 15.82 42.53
C PRO A 229 32.85 15.65 41.22
N GLN A 230 32.96 14.42 40.72
CA GLN A 230 33.65 14.08 39.47
C GLN A 230 32.95 14.54 38.18
N PHE A 231 31.67 14.93 38.26
CA PHE A 231 30.84 15.36 37.12
C PHE A 231 30.18 16.73 37.33
N ALA A 232 30.15 17.23 38.57
CA ALA A 232 29.60 18.53 38.94
C ALA A 232 30.23 19.68 38.12
N GLY A 233 29.44 20.70 37.81
CA GLY A 233 29.86 21.87 37.02
C GLY A 233 30.06 21.63 35.51
N ASN A 234 30.12 20.39 35.04
CA ASN A 234 30.31 20.09 33.62
C ASN A 234 28.98 20.18 32.84
N SER A 235 28.84 21.20 31.99
CA SER A 235 27.64 21.43 31.17
C SER A 235 27.31 20.28 30.19
N ASN A 236 28.30 19.46 29.83
CA ASN A 236 28.14 18.40 28.83
C ASN A 236 27.41 17.14 29.36
N VAL A 237 27.08 17.06 30.64
CA VAL A 237 26.32 15.91 31.20
C VAL A 237 24.96 15.72 30.51
N ALA A 238 24.30 16.80 30.10
CA ALA A 238 23.04 16.74 29.36
C ALA A 238 23.20 16.11 27.95
N LEU A 239 24.39 16.18 27.35
CA LEU A 239 24.64 15.66 25.99
C LEU A 239 24.53 14.14 25.90
N ILE A 240 24.76 13.42 27.00
CA ILE A 240 24.71 11.94 27.02
C ILE A 240 23.33 11.46 26.56
N GLY A 241 22.26 11.94 27.21
CA GLY A 241 20.87 11.57 26.88
C GLY A 241 20.40 12.14 25.54
N THR A 242 20.75 13.39 25.21
CA THR A 242 20.33 13.99 23.94
C THR A 242 21.05 13.40 22.73
N ILE A 243 22.27 12.86 22.88
CA ILE A 243 22.94 12.08 21.83
C ILE A 243 22.28 10.70 21.70
N ALA A 244 22.01 9.99 22.79
CA ALA A 244 21.33 8.68 22.74
C ALA A 244 19.96 8.78 22.04
N GLN A 245 19.18 9.80 22.39
CA GLN A 245 17.86 10.07 21.82
C GLN A 245 17.94 10.70 20.41
N GLY A 246 18.93 11.57 20.18
CA GLY A 246 19.15 12.22 18.88
C GLY A 246 19.56 11.23 17.80
N LEU A 247 20.42 10.26 18.13
CA LEU A 247 20.84 9.21 17.21
C LEU A 247 19.68 8.26 16.81
N SER A 248 18.78 7.92 17.73
CA SER A 248 17.64 7.04 17.41
C SER A 248 16.60 7.72 16.50
N TYR A 249 16.47 9.04 16.54
CA TYR A 249 15.68 9.78 15.54
C TYR A 249 16.47 10.05 14.24
N LEU A 250 17.68 10.60 14.31
CA LEU A 250 18.42 11.06 13.12
C LEU A 250 19.03 9.92 12.28
N GLY A 251 19.41 8.79 12.89
CA GLY A 251 19.92 7.63 12.16
C GLY A 251 18.84 6.80 11.46
N SER A 252 17.56 7.17 11.60
CA SER A 252 16.42 6.35 11.14
C SER A 252 16.40 6.03 9.64
N PRO A 253 16.68 6.96 8.69
CA PRO A 253 16.62 6.63 7.26
C PRO A 253 17.78 5.72 6.85
N LEU A 254 18.95 5.89 7.48
CA LEU A 254 20.13 5.06 7.26
C LEU A 254 19.89 3.62 7.74
N SER A 255 19.35 3.44 8.94
CA SER A 255 19.04 2.11 9.47
C SER A 255 17.93 1.41 8.68
N ALA A 256 16.87 2.14 8.29
CA ALA A 256 15.84 1.62 7.39
C ALA A 256 16.41 1.20 6.02
N ALA A 257 17.33 1.99 5.44
CA ALA A 257 17.99 1.65 4.18
C ALA A 257 18.90 0.42 4.31
N ILE A 258 19.67 0.28 5.39
CA ILE A 258 20.49 -0.91 5.68
C ILE A 258 19.60 -2.15 5.85
N THR A 259 18.53 -2.04 6.63
CA THR A 259 17.54 -3.11 6.87
C THR A 259 16.93 -3.60 5.55
N ARG A 260 16.55 -2.67 4.65
CA ARG A 260 15.97 -2.99 3.33
C ARG A 260 16.99 -3.50 2.32
N ARG A 261 18.22 -2.97 2.31
CA ARG A 261 19.30 -3.39 1.39
C ARG A 261 19.78 -4.80 1.70
N PHE A 262 19.75 -5.21 2.97
CA PHE A 262 20.28 -6.47 3.47
C PHE A 262 19.21 -7.31 4.20
N PRO A 263 18.10 -7.69 3.53
CA PRO A 263 16.94 -8.31 4.18
C PRO A 263 17.25 -9.68 4.79
N LYS A 264 18.26 -10.39 4.23
CA LYS A 264 18.82 -11.65 4.78
C LYS A 264 19.41 -11.48 6.17
N TYR A 265 20.02 -10.32 6.44
CA TYR A 265 20.87 -10.09 7.62
C TYR A 265 20.13 -9.40 8.78
N ARG A 266 18.81 -9.19 8.68
CA ARG A 266 18.01 -8.48 9.70
C ARG A 266 18.07 -9.12 11.09
N ARG A 267 18.18 -10.46 11.18
CA ARG A 267 18.33 -11.15 12.47
C ARG A 267 19.73 -10.99 13.04
N GLN A 268 20.76 -10.95 12.18
CA GLN A 268 22.14 -10.68 12.53
C GLN A 268 22.34 -9.22 12.98
N GLN A 269 21.62 -8.27 12.37
CA GLN A 269 21.59 -6.87 12.82
C GLN A 269 21.06 -6.76 14.25
N ILE A 270 19.98 -7.49 14.61
CA ILE A 270 19.49 -7.56 16.01
C ILE A 270 20.55 -8.21 16.93
N TRP A 271 21.15 -9.33 16.53
CA TRP A 271 22.19 -10.01 17.34
C TRP A 271 23.49 -9.19 17.53
N LEU A 272 23.81 -8.28 16.61
CA LEU A 272 24.97 -7.38 16.71
C LEU A 272 24.67 -6.12 17.53
N SER A 273 23.47 -5.55 17.37
CA SER A 273 23.07 -4.29 18.01
C SER A 273 22.61 -4.44 19.46
N TRP A 274 22.01 -5.58 19.82
CA TRP A 274 21.57 -5.86 21.19
C TRP A 274 22.73 -5.91 22.21
N PRO A 275 23.86 -6.62 21.95
CA PRO A 275 25.04 -6.55 22.81
C PRO A 275 25.68 -5.16 22.81
N LEU A 276 25.54 -4.36 21.74
CA LEU A 276 26.08 -3.00 21.68
C LEU A 276 25.34 -2.05 22.64
N CYS A 277 24.00 -2.19 22.75
CA CYS A 277 23.21 -1.45 23.75
C CYS A 277 23.61 -1.83 25.19
N ILE A 278 23.69 -3.13 25.48
CA ILE A 278 24.02 -3.65 26.81
C ILE A 278 25.47 -3.32 27.17
N GLY A 279 26.39 -3.43 26.21
CA GLY A 279 27.77 -2.98 26.32
C GLY A 279 27.88 -1.48 26.57
N GLY A 280 27.04 -0.65 25.97
CA GLY A 280 26.95 0.79 26.26
C GLY A 280 26.65 1.08 27.72
N LEU A 281 25.68 0.37 28.31
CA LEU A 281 25.36 0.49 29.74
C LEU A 281 26.49 -0.05 30.63
N ILE A 282 27.00 -1.24 30.35
CA ILE A 282 28.02 -1.89 31.18
C ILE A 282 29.35 -1.15 31.11
N ALA A 283 29.82 -0.70 29.94
CA ALA A 283 31.02 0.11 29.80
C ALA A 283 30.89 1.46 30.53
N GLY A 284 29.73 2.11 30.42
CA GLY A 284 29.42 3.34 31.15
C GLY A 284 29.46 3.19 32.68
N SER A 285 29.33 1.97 33.20
CA SER A 285 29.48 1.68 34.64
C SER A 285 30.93 1.69 35.15
N PHE A 286 31.92 1.75 34.25
CA PHE A 286 33.35 1.85 34.59
C PHE A 286 33.93 3.24 34.29
N THR A 287 33.23 4.08 33.51
CA THR A 287 33.73 5.41 33.14
C THR A 287 33.54 6.43 34.26
N THR A 288 34.64 7.08 34.65
CA THR A 288 34.68 8.16 35.65
C THR A 288 34.73 9.57 35.03
N SER A 289 34.60 9.70 33.72
CA SER A 289 34.61 10.98 32.99
C SER A 289 33.34 11.19 32.16
N VAL A 290 32.90 12.45 32.02
CA VAL A 290 31.70 12.81 31.24
C VAL A 290 31.84 12.40 29.77
N THR A 291 33.03 12.55 29.17
CA THR A 291 33.31 12.09 27.80
C THR A 291 33.16 10.56 27.67
N GLY A 292 33.60 9.79 28.68
CA GLY A 292 33.40 8.35 28.71
C GLY A 292 31.91 7.97 28.76
N LEU A 293 31.10 8.68 29.56
CA LEU A 293 29.65 8.50 29.60
C LEU A 293 28.99 8.88 28.26
N ILE A 294 29.44 9.96 27.60
CA ILE A 294 28.94 10.36 26.27
C ILE A 294 29.21 9.27 25.23
N LEU A 295 30.43 8.72 25.19
CA LEU A 295 30.78 7.67 24.23
C LEU A 295 30.02 6.35 24.49
N THR A 296 29.74 6.02 25.75
CA THR A 296 29.12 4.74 26.14
C THR A 296 27.59 4.78 26.18
N GLN A 297 27.00 5.64 27.01
CA GLN A 297 25.54 5.80 27.15
C GLN A 297 24.92 6.69 26.07
N GLY A 298 25.69 7.60 25.47
CA GLY A 298 25.24 8.41 24.34
C GLY A 298 25.42 7.68 23.01
N VAL A 299 26.67 7.62 22.53
CA VAL A 299 26.99 7.14 21.17
C VAL A 299 26.80 5.64 21.03
N MET A 300 27.47 4.81 21.84
CA MET A 300 27.44 3.35 21.67
C MET A 300 26.04 2.77 21.89
N TYR A 301 25.32 3.24 22.92
CA TYR A 301 23.91 2.89 23.13
C TYR A 301 23.01 3.38 21.98
N GLY A 302 23.15 4.65 21.55
CA GLY A 302 22.32 5.22 20.47
C GLY A 302 22.53 4.55 19.11
N VAL A 303 23.77 4.17 18.78
CA VAL A 303 24.11 3.37 17.58
C VAL A 303 23.54 1.96 17.68
N GLY A 304 23.64 1.31 18.85
CA GLY A 304 22.98 0.03 19.10
C GLY A 304 21.47 0.13 18.90
N PHE A 305 20.82 1.09 19.55
CA PHE A 305 19.37 1.31 19.48
C PHE A 305 18.90 1.47 18.02
N ILE A 306 19.52 2.38 17.26
CA ILE A 306 19.04 2.66 15.89
C ILE A 306 19.24 1.49 14.92
N LEU A 307 20.28 0.67 15.10
CA LEU A 307 20.51 -0.56 14.34
C LEU A 307 19.57 -1.72 14.74
N LEU A 308 18.91 -1.62 15.90
CA LEU A 308 18.02 -2.65 16.44
C LEU A 308 16.55 -2.40 16.04
N THR A 309 16.08 -1.15 16.16
CA THR A 309 14.68 -0.76 15.94
C THR A 309 14.17 -1.10 14.53
N TYR A 310 14.89 -0.72 13.48
CA TYR A 310 14.37 -0.87 12.10
C TYR A 310 14.26 -2.32 11.60
N PRO A 311 15.17 -3.25 11.95
CA PRO A 311 14.94 -4.67 11.77
C PRO A 311 13.68 -5.21 12.46
N ILE A 312 13.39 -4.79 13.70
CA ILE A 312 12.16 -5.18 14.40
C ILE A 312 10.92 -4.61 13.70
N LEU A 313 10.90 -3.30 13.42
CA LEU A 313 9.79 -2.65 12.71
C LEU A 313 9.54 -3.31 11.35
N SER A 314 10.60 -3.62 10.60
CA SER A 314 10.51 -4.30 9.30
C SER A 314 9.94 -5.72 9.41
N MET A 315 10.23 -6.47 10.47
CA MET A 315 9.59 -7.79 10.67
C MET A 315 8.12 -7.64 11.06
N VAL A 316 7.77 -6.68 11.92
CA VAL A 316 6.37 -6.42 12.31
C VAL A 316 5.53 -5.98 11.11
N ASP A 317 6.11 -5.15 10.22
CA ASP A 317 5.46 -4.64 9.00
C ASP A 317 5.02 -5.76 8.03
N GLU A 318 5.74 -6.89 8.01
CA GLU A 318 5.33 -8.08 7.26
C GLU A 318 4.13 -8.80 7.90
N TRP A 319 4.02 -8.82 9.23
CA TRP A 319 2.95 -9.54 9.96
C TRP A 319 1.62 -8.77 9.97
N TRP A 320 1.66 -7.44 9.87
CA TRP A 320 0.51 -6.55 10.05
C TRP A 320 0.34 -5.62 8.85
N VAL A 321 -0.66 -5.87 8.01
CA VAL A 321 -0.89 -5.16 6.74
C VAL A 321 -2.15 -4.31 6.83
N ALA A 322 -3.29 -4.91 7.17
CA ALA A 322 -4.58 -4.25 7.32
C ALA A 322 -4.73 -3.52 8.68
N ARG A 323 -4.03 -3.97 9.72
CA ARG A 323 -4.01 -3.36 11.07
C ARG A 323 -2.63 -2.79 11.43
N LYS A 324 -1.95 -2.26 10.41
CA LYS A 324 -0.57 -1.75 10.48
C LYS A 324 -0.45 -0.55 11.42
N GLY A 325 -1.41 0.38 11.39
CA GLY A 325 -1.47 1.53 12.29
C GLY A 325 -1.66 1.11 13.75
N MET A 326 -2.51 0.12 14.04
CA MET A 326 -2.67 -0.47 15.37
C MET A 326 -1.37 -1.11 15.87
N ALA A 327 -0.68 -1.88 15.03
CA ALA A 327 0.58 -2.54 15.39
C ALA A 327 1.71 -1.53 15.69
N PHE A 328 1.92 -0.54 14.82
CA PHE A 328 2.90 0.53 15.07
C PHE A 328 2.46 1.47 16.21
N GLY A 329 1.16 1.67 16.43
CA GLY A 329 0.62 2.43 17.55
C GLY A 329 0.90 1.77 18.90
N LEU A 330 0.80 0.45 18.97
CA LEU A 330 1.24 -0.30 20.15
C LEU A 330 2.77 -0.20 20.33
N ILE A 331 3.56 -0.37 19.26
CA ILE A 331 5.04 -0.29 19.39
C ILE A 331 5.52 1.10 19.81
N THR A 332 4.98 2.18 19.22
CA THR A 332 5.35 3.55 19.62
C THR A 332 4.90 3.88 21.04
N SER A 333 3.73 3.37 21.46
CA SER A 333 3.21 3.60 22.81
C SER A 333 4.05 2.93 23.92
N ALA A 334 4.93 1.99 23.58
CA ALA A 334 5.94 1.43 24.48
C ALA A 334 6.82 2.49 25.16
N ALA A 335 7.11 3.60 24.46
CA ALA A 335 7.81 4.76 25.03
C ALA A 335 7.01 5.42 26.17
N GLY A 336 5.68 5.50 26.05
CA GLY A 336 4.79 5.98 27.11
C GLY A 336 4.78 5.04 28.31
N ALA A 337 4.66 3.72 28.08
CA ALA A 337 4.75 2.72 29.15
C ALA A 337 6.09 2.78 29.91
N ALA A 338 7.19 2.97 29.18
CA ALA A 338 8.52 3.13 29.77
C ALA A 338 8.61 4.38 30.66
N GLY A 339 8.11 5.52 30.18
CA GLY A 339 8.11 6.79 30.92
C GLY A 339 7.30 6.77 32.22
N VAL A 340 6.29 5.90 32.34
CA VAL A 340 5.51 5.74 33.59
C VAL A 340 6.28 5.00 34.68
N ILE A 341 7.15 4.04 34.34
CA ILE A 341 7.70 3.06 35.29
C ILE A 341 9.23 3.20 35.46
N ILE A 342 9.97 3.29 34.36
CA ILE A 342 11.43 3.19 34.34
C ILE A 342 12.14 4.33 35.12
N PRO A 343 11.68 5.61 35.08
CA PRO A 343 12.28 6.68 35.88
C PRO A 343 12.26 6.42 37.39
N PHE A 344 11.20 5.81 37.92
CA PHE A 344 11.07 5.51 39.35
C PHE A 344 12.01 4.37 39.77
N ILE A 345 12.12 3.32 38.95
CA ILE A 345 13.06 2.22 39.17
C ILE A 345 14.51 2.74 39.18
N ILE A 346 14.86 3.59 38.21
CA ILE A 346 16.19 4.20 38.11
C ILE A 346 16.48 5.08 39.33
N ASN A 347 15.56 5.97 39.73
CA ASN A 347 15.72 6.82 40.90
C ASN A 347 15.95 5.99 42.19
N ALA A 348 15.20 4.90 42.38
CA ALA A 348 15.35 4.01 43.52
C ALA A 348 16.71 3.26 43.52
N LEU A 349 17.14 2.75 42.37
CA LEU A 349 18.44 2.08 42.23
C LEU A 349 19.62 3.05 42.42
N LEU A 350 19.56 4.25 41.84
CA LEU A 350 20.59 5.28 41.97
C LEU A 350 20.79 5.71 43.43
N ARG A 351 19.70 5.96 44.18
CA ARG A 351 19.77 6.34 45.59
C ARG A 351 20.32 5.24 46.50
N LYS A 352 20.11 3.96 46.16
CA LYS A 352 20.51 2.82 47.01
C LYS A 352 21.86 2.20 46.65
N TYR A 353 22.24 2.21 45.36
CA TYR A 353 23.40 1.47 44.85
C TYR A 353 24.33 2.30 43.95
N GLY A 354 23.99 3.56 43.65
CA GLY A 354 24.77 4.45 42.80
C GLY A 354 24.75 4.11 41.31
N TYR A 355 25.33 5.01 40.49
CA TYR A 355 25.24 4.91 39.02
C TYR A 355 25.89 3.65 38.44
N GLN A 356 27.07 3.25 38.93
CA GLN A 356 27.81 2.10 38.39
C GLN A 356 27.00 0.81 38.54
N THR A 357 26.51 0.52 39.74
CA THR A 357 25.68 -0.65 40.02
C THR A 357 24.35 -0.58 39.26
N THR A 358 23.74 0.61 39.18
CA THR A 358 22.47 0.81 38.46
C THR A 358 22.62 0.51 36.96
N LEU A 359 23.68 0.99 36.32
CA LEU A 359 23.93 0.74 34.89
C LEU A 359 24.19 -0.75 34.60
N ARG A 360 24.93 -1.44 35.48
CA ARG A 360 25.10 -2.91 35.40
C ARG A 360 23.77 -3.65 35.57
N ALA A 361 22.95 -3.24 36.55
CA ALA A 361 21.63 -3.82 36.79
C ALA A 361 20.67 -3.60 35.61
N LEU A 362 20.70 -2.42 34.97
CA LEU A 362 19.94 -2.16 33.75
C LEU A 362 20.42 -3.00 32.56
N GLY A 363 21.74 -3.13 32.38
CA GLY A 363 22.31 -3.99 31.32
C GLY A 363 21.95 -5.46 31.49
N ILE A 364 22.03 -5.99 32.71
CA ILE A 364 21.64 -7.37 33.05
C ILE A 364 20.12 -7.54 32.94
N GLY A 365 19.32 -6.57 33.41
CA GLY A 365 17.87 -6.58 33.28
C GLY A 365 17.43 -6.60 31.80
N MET A 366 18.06 -5.78 30.97
CA MET A 366 17.83 -5.79 29.52
C MET A 366 18.23 -7.13 28.89
N LEU A 367 19.39 -7.70 29.25
CA LEU A 367 19.84 -9.03 28.81
C LEU A 367 18.79 -10.11 29.10
N LEU A 368 18.31 -10.17 30.35
CA LEU A 368 17.37 -11.20 30.82
C LEU A 368 15.94 -11.02 30.26
N LEU A 369 15.46 -9.78 30.14
CA LEU A 369 14.10 -9.52 29.66
C LEU A 369 13.96 -9.61 28.14
N THR A 370 15.02 -9.30 27.37
CA THR A 370 14.95 -9.24 25.91
C THR A 370 15.62 -10.43 25.21
N GLY A 371 16.65 -11.04 25.81
CA GLY A 371 17.35 -12.22 25.25
C GLY A 371 16.42 -13.38 24.88
N PRO A 372 15.53 -13.85 25.79
CA PRO A 372 14.55 -14.91 25.50
C PRO A 372 13.54 -14.57 24.38
N LEU A 373 13.41 -13.29 24.02
CA LEU A 373 12.49 -12.82 22.98
C LEU A 373 13.14 -12.76 21.59
N ILE A 374 14.48 -12.71 21.47
CA ILE A 374 15.19 -12.70 20.17
C ILE A 374 14.81 -13.88 19.25
N PRO A 375 14.60 -15.13 19.74
CA PRO A 375 14.17 -16.25 18.90
C PRO A 375 12.77 -16.09 18.29
N LEU A 376 11.93 -15.18 18.80
CA LEU A 376 10.61 -14.88 18.28
C LEU A 376 10.67 -14.01 17.02
N PHE A 377 11.72 -13.19 16.86
CA PHE A 377 11.92 -12.36 15.66
C PHE A 377 12.31 -13.21 14.45
N LYS A 378 11.26 -13.60 13.72
CA LYS A 378 11.34 -14.26 12.42
C LYS A 378 10.50 -13.46 11.42
N GLY A 379 11.08 -13.21 10.25
CA GLY A 379 10.33 -12.74 9.09
C GLY A 379 9.21 -13.72 8.75
N ARG A 380 8.14 -13.18 8.19
CA ARG A 380 7.00 -13.93 7.65
C ARG A 380 7.32 -14.45 6.25
N LEU A 381 7.96 -13.61 5.44
CA LEU A 381 8.25 -13.90 4.03
C LEU A 381 9.52 -14.75 3.91
N PRO A 382 9.53 -15.78 3.04
CA PRO A 382 10.74 -16.53 2.75
C PRO A 382 11.75 -15.62 2.07
N VAL A 383 12.97 -15.58 2.61
CA VAL A 383 14.07 -14.80 2.05
C VAL A 383 14.69 -15.62 0.93
N SER A 384 14.41 -15.26 -0.33
CA SER A 384 14.90 -16.02 -1.49
C SER A 384 16.44 -16.05 -1.53
N GLU A 385 17.03 -17.20 -1.83
CA GLU A 385 18.48 -17.36 -1.77
C GLU A 385 19.21 -16.55 -2.86
N HIS A 386 18.56 -16.34 -4.01
CA HIS A 386 19.03 -15.44 -5.07
C HIS A 386 18.53 -13.99 -4.94
N SER A 387 18.08 -13.55 -3.75
CA SER A 387 17.67 -12.15 -3.55
C SER A 387 18.82 -11.17 -3.82
N THR A 388 18.76 -10.51 -4.98
CA THR A 388 19.58 -9.34 -5.26
C THR A 388 19.26 -8.26 -4.22
N PRO A 389 20.27 -7.53 -3.71
CA PRO A 389 20.07 -6.64 -2.58
C PRO A 389 19.12 -5.51 -2.98
N ALA A 390 17.96 -5.43 -2.34
CA ALA A 390 16.84 -4.63 -2.82
C ALA A 390 17.23 -3.15 -2.99
N LYS A 391 16.83 -2.56 -4.12
CA LYS A 391 16.93 -1.11 -4.33
C LYS A 391 15.91 -0.44 -3.40
N VAL A 392 16.32 0.66 -2.75
CA VAL A 392 15.39 1.50 -1.99
C VAL A 392 14.59 2.32 -2.99
N ASN A 393 13.25 2.18 -2.97
CA ASN A 393 12.41 3.04 -3.78
C ASN A 393 12.28 4.41 -3.08
N TRP A 394 12.62 5.48 -3.82
CA TRP A 394 12.57 6.87 -3.39
C TRP A 394 11.49 7.70 -4.12
N ASP A 395 10.64 7.09 -4.96
CA ASP A 395 9.58 7.77 -5.73
C ASP A 395 8.61 8.55 -4.82
N PHE A 396 8.45 8.11 -3.56
CA PHE A 396 7.67 8.83 -2.56
C PHE A 396 8.17 10.25 -2.26
N LEU A 397 9.46 10.54 -2.52
CA LEU A 397 10.04 11.89 -2.40
C LEU A 397 9.54 12.82 -3.52
N GLN A 398 9.10 12.31 -4.66
CA GLN A 398 8.59 13.14 -5.78
C GLN A 398 7.16 13.64 -5.51
N LYS A 399 6.43 13.01 -4.58
CA LYS A 399 5.01 13.30 -4.32
C LYS A 399 4.87 14.51 -3.40
N PRO A 400 4.17 15.60 -3.79
CA PRO A 400 4.15 16.85 -3.01
C PRO A 400 3.55 16.70 -1.61
N LEU A 401 2.63 15.75 -1.42
CA LEU A 401 2.05 15.41 -0.10
C LEU A 401 3.10 14.92 0.90
N PHE A 402 4.21 14.32 0.46
CA PHE A 402 5.31 13.94 1.33
C PHE A 402 5.94 15.15 2.00
N TYR A 403 6.21 16.23 1.25
CA TYR A 403 6.76 17.46 1.80
C TYR A 403 5.80 18.15 2.77
N VAL A 404 4.50 18.11 2.51
CA VAL A 404 3.47 18.65 3.42
C VAL A 404 3.52 17.93 4.77
N TYR A 405 3.51 16.59 4.79
CA TYR A 405 3.64 15.82 6.03
C TYR A 405 5.03 15.94 6.67
N GLY A 406 6.10 16.05 5.88
CA GLY A 406 7.47 16.25 6.36
C GLY A 406 7.66 17.58 7.09
N ILE A 407 7.23 18.68 6.47
CA ILE A 407 7.25 20.03 7.07
C ILE A 407 6.33 20.09 8.29
N SER A 408 5.12 19.55 8.20
CA SER A 408 4.19 19.44 9.34
C SER A 408 4.82 18.66 10.51
N THR A 409 5.52 17.55 10.24
CA THR A 409 6.19 16.73 11.26
C THR A 409 7.44 17.41 11.85
N LEU A 410 8.21 18.14 11.04
CA LEU A 410 9.35 18.94 11.50
C LEU A 410 8.90 20.05 12.46
N ILE A 411 7.88 20.81 12.07
CA ILE A 411 7.30 21.88 12.90
C ILE A 411 6.69 21.31 14.19
N GLN A 412 6.00 20.16 14.10
CA GLN A 412 5.44 19.48 15.27
C GLN A 412 6.55 18.98 16.21
N GLY A 413 7.63 18.41 15.65
CA GLY A 413 8.82 17.96 16.40
C GLY A 413 9.57 19.08 17.11
N LEU A 414 9.59 20.31 16.57
CA LEU A 414 10.14 21.48 17.26
C LEU A 414 9.37 21.82 18.54
N GLY A 415 8.05 21.59 18.59
CA GLY A 415 7.23 21.83 19.77
C GLY A 415 7.14 20.65 20.74
N LEU A 416 7.16 19.41 20.24
CA LEU A 416 6.66 18.24 20.98
C LEU A 416 7.37 17.94 22.31
N PHE A 417 8.69 18.14 22.38
CA PHE A 417 9.50 17.71 23.53
C PHE A 417 9.53 18.74 24.67
N PHE A 418 9.10 19.98 24.42
CA PHE A 418 9.14 21.07 25.40
C PHE A 418 8.34 20.77 26.69
N PRO A 419 7.09 20.28 26.64
CA PRO A 419 6.35 19.90 27.84
C PRO A 419 7.06 18.85 28.69
N ALA A 420 7.56 17.78 28.07
CA ALA A 420 8.24 16.69 28.80
C ALA A 420 9.48 17.17 29.56
N LEU A 421 10.27 18.04 28.93
CA LEU A 421 11.50 18.57 29.50
C LEU A 421 11.24 19.60 30.63
N TYR A 422 10.15 20.38 30.54
CA TYR A 422 9.94 21.52 31.44
C TYR A 422 8.81 21.37 32.48
N LEU A 423 7.93 20.36 32.38
CA LEU A 423 6.84 20.17 33.36
C LEU A 423 7.29 20.11 34.83
N PRO A 424 8.33 19.32 35.19
CA PRO A 424 8.78 19.25 36.58
C PRO A 424 9.34 20.59 37.09
N SER A 425 10.08 21.31 36.23
CA SER A 425 10.63 22.64 36.55
C SER A 425 9.55 23.73 36.63
N TYR A 426 8.50 23.62 35.82
CA TYR A 426 7.36 24.53 35.82
C TYR A 426 6.56 24.37 37.12
N ALA A 427 6.26 23.11 37.50
CA ALA A 427 5.53 22.77 38.72
C ALA A 427 6.22 23.32 39.99
N THR A 428 7.53 23.13 40.13
CA THR A 428 8.28 23.68 41.28
C THR A 428 8.30 25.21 41.27
N SER A 429 8.31 25.86 40.11
CA SER A 429 8.25 27.33 40.02
C SER A 429 6.89 27.97 40.30
N ILE A 430 5.80 27.19 40.37
CA ILE A 430 4.51 27.63 40.96
C ILE A 430 4.32 27.15 42.41
N GLY A 431 5.36 26.62 43.05
CA GLY A 431 5.34 26.18 44.45
C GLY A 431 4.79 24.78 44.70
N LEU A 432 4.57 23.96 43.66
CA LEU A 432 4.24 22.53 43.85
C LEU A 432 5.50 21.73 44.18
N SER A 433 5.33 20.56 44.80
CA SER A 433 6.46 19.67 45.11
C SER A 433 7.06 19.04 43.84
N SER A 434 8.33 18.64 43.91
CA SER A 434 9.00 17.88 42.84
C SER A 434 8.25 16.58 42.52
N THR A 435 7.67 15.91 43.52
CA THR A 435 6.81 14.73 43.36
C THR A 435 5.54 15.05 42.55
N GLN A 436 4.92 16.21 42.75
CA GLN A 436 3.76 16.65 41.97
C GLN A 436 4.13 16.99 40.51
N GLY A 437 5.32 17.57 40.28
CA GLY A 437 5.88 17.76 38.94
C GLY A 437 6.18 16.44 38.20
N ALA A 438 6.74 15.46 38.92
CA ALA A 438 6.97 14.11 38.40
C ALA A 438 5.65 13.35 38.12
N LEU A 439 4.62 13.53 38.95
CA LEU A 439 3.29 12.98 38.74
C LEU A 439 2.65 13.53 37.45
N ALA A 440 2.76 14.84 37.20
CA ALA A 440 2.28 15.44 35.95
C ALA A 440 2.97 14.79 34.73
N LEU A 441 4.30 14.66 34.76
CA LEU A 441 5.06 13.98 33.69
C LEU A 441 4.62 12.51 33.50
N ALA A 442 4.48 11.75 34.58
CA ALA A 442 4.03 10.34 34.52
C ALA A 442 2.60 10.23 33.96
N THR A 443 1.68 11.12 34.32
CA THR A 443 0.32 11.15 33.73
C THR A 443 0.32 11.52 32.25
N MET A 444 1.28 12.34 31.80
CA MET A 444 1.48 12.61 30.36
C MET A 444 1.98 11.36 29.61
N SER A 445 2.93 10.61 30.17
CA SER A 445 3.41 9.34 29.60
C SER A 445 2.32 8.27 29.54
N LEU A 446 1.43 8.22 30.54
CA LEU A 446 0.24 7.35 30.52
C LEU A 446 -0.76 7.77 29.43
N ALA A 447 -0.99 9.08 29.26
CA ALA A 447 -1.85 9.57 28.19
C ALA A 447 -1.25 9.37 26.79
N GLN A 448 0.08 9.47 26.65
CA GLN A 448 0.82 9.07 25.44
C GLN A 448 0.60 7.59 25.11
N LEU A 449 0.71 6.70 26.10
CA LEU A 449 0.51 5.26 25.93
C LEU A 449 -0.86 4.95 25.30
N ILE A 450 -1.92 5.58 25.84
CA ILE A 450 -3.30 5.40 25.36
C ILE A 450 -3.50 6.09 24.00
N GLY A 451 -3.00 7.32 23.84
CA GLY A 451 -3.16 8.11 22.61
C GLY A 451 -2.48 7.50 21.39
N GLN A 452 -1.26 6.99 21.52
CA GLN A 452 -0.55 6.37 20.40
C GLN A 452 -1.18 5.03 19.96
N PHE A 453 -1.73 4.25 20.89
CA PHE A 453 -2.53 3.09 20.52
C PHE A 453 -3.85 3.49 19.84
N ALA A 454 -4.60 4.44 20.42
CA ALA A 454 -5.88 4.89 19.90
C ALA A 454 -5.77 5.51 18.50
N PHE A 455 -4.84 6.45 18.28
CA PHE A 455 -4.64 7.06 16.97
C PHE A 455 -4.02 6.10 15.96
N GLY A 456 -3.18 5.15 16.38
CA GLY A 456 -2.72 4.05 15.54
C GLY A 456 -3.90 3.27 14.96
N TRP A 457 -4.79 2.79 15.82
CA TRP A 457 -6.02 2.08 15.42
C TRP A 457 -6.97 2.93 14.56
N LEU A 458 -7.11 4.23 14.86
CA LEU A 458 -7.93 5.16 14.05
C LEU A 458 -7.37 5.36 12.62
N THR A 459 -6.05 5.31 12.41
CA THR A 459 -5.46 5.37 11.05
C THR A 459 -5.64 4.11 10.21
N ASP A 460 -6.15 3.02 10.78
CA ASP A 460 -6.59 1.82 10.04
C ASP A 460 -8.10 1.82 9.74
N GLN A 461 -8.85 2.80 10.26
CA GLN A 461 -10.27 3.00 9.92
C GLN A 461 -10.40 3.84 8.63
N LYS A 462 -11.62 3.92 8.09
CA LYS A 462 -11.95 4.78 6.92
C LYS A 462 -11.99 6.29 7.26
N ILE A 463 -11.07 6.77 8.09
CA ILE A 463 -10.98 8.15 8.57
C ILE A 463 -9.77 8.81 7.90
N SER A 464 -9.92 10.06 7.43
CA SER A 464 -8.80 10.81 6.85
C SER A 464 -7.69 11.03 7.88
N VAL A 465 -6.50 10.47 7.60
CA VAL A 465 -5.30 10.66 8.43
C VAL A 465 -4.93 12.13 8.57
N SER A 466 -5.11 12.93 7.52
CA SER A 466 -4.89 14.37 7.53
C SER A 466 -5.88 15.10 8.45
N GLY A 467 -7.13 14.65 8.50
CA GLY A 467 -8.15 15.17 9.42
C GLY A 467 -7.83 14.84 10.88
N LEU A 468 -7.39 13.60 11.16
CA LEU A 468 -6.91 13.19 12.48
C LEU A 468 -5.68 14.02 12.90
N ALA A 469 -4.73 14.25 12.00
CA ALA A 469 -3.52 15.02 12.27
C ALA A 469 -3.83 16.50 12.58
N ILE A 470 -4.74 17.12 11.82
CA ILE A 470 -5.24 18.48 12.09
C ILE A 470 -5.93 18.52 13.46
N ALA A 471 -6.83 17.58 13.76
CA ALA A 471 -7.55 17.53 15.02
C ALA A 471 -6.62 17.38 16.23
N CYS A 472 -5.62 16.48 16.16
CA CYS A 472 -4.60 16.33 17.20
C CYS A 472 -3.79 17.61 17.42
N SER A 473 -3.32 18.24 16.34
CA SER A 473 -2.53 19.46 16.43
C SER A 473 -3.35 20.64 16.98
N ILE A 474 -4.64 20.76 16.62
CA ILE A 474 -5.55 21.76 17.22
C ILE A 474 -5.78 21.48 18.72
N MET A 475 -6.06 20.23 19.10
CA MET A 475 -6.28 19.89 20.53
C MET A 475 -5.01 20.08 21.37
N ALA A 476 -3.83 19.74 20.85
CA ALA A 476 -2.55 20.02 21.49
C ALA A 476 -2.30 21.54 21.61
N THR A 477 -2.63 22.32 20.58
CA THR A 477 -2.57 23.79 20.59
C THR A 477 -3.45 24.37 21.70
N ILE A 478 -4.71 23.94 21.79
CA ILE A 478 -5.67 24.39 22.81
C ILE A 478 -5.17 24.01 24.22
N ALA A 479 -4.72 22.77 24.43
CA ALA A 479 -4.17 22.34 25.71
C ALA A 479 -2.95 23.18 26.13
N THR A 480 -2.03 23.47 25.20
CA THR A 480 -0.85 24.30 25.44
C THR A 480 -1.21 25.74 25.84
N PHE A 481 -2.05 26.42 25.07
CA PHE A 481 -2.41 27.81 25.35
C PHE A 481 -3.36 27.95 26.56
N ALA A 482 -4.42 27.15 26.63
CA ALA A 482 -5.47 27.31 27.62
C ALA A 482 -5.12 26.72 28.99
N LEU A 483 -4.39 25.60 29.05
CA LEU A 483 -4.07 24.91 30.30
C LEU A 483 -2.63 25.17 30.76
N TRP A 484 -1.61 24.86 29.94
CA TRP A 484 -0.21 25.05 30.38
C TRP A 484 0.17 26.53 30.52
N GLY A 485 -0.34 27.39 29.64
CA GLY A 485 -0.16 28.84 29.73
C GLY A 485 -0.73 29.49 31.00
N THR A 486 -1.79 28.91 31.56
CA THR A 486 -2.53 29.44 32.71
C THR A 486 -2.32 28.65 34.01
N ALA A 487 -1.49 27.60 33.98
CA ALA A 487 -1.39 26.60 35.04
C ALA A 487 -0.82 27.17 36.35
N LYS A 488 -1.72 27.60 37.25
CA LYS A 488 -1.40 28.01 38.64
C LYS A 488 -1.75 26.92 39.67
N SER A 489 -2.09 25.70 39.23
CA SER A 489 -2.46 24.59 40.10
C SER A 489 -2.13 23.22 39.49
N LEU A 490 -2.02 22.20 40.34
CA LEU A 490 -1.78 20.81 39.90
C LEU A 490 -2.90 20.28 38.98
N GLY A 491 -4.16 20.67 39.21
CA GLY A 491 -5.29 20.25 38.38
C GLY A 491 -5.16 20.71 36.93
N LEU A 492 -4.70 21.94 36.70
CA LEU A 492 -4.45 22.46 35.35
C LEU A 492 -3.25 21.76 34.69
N LEU A 493 -2.18 21.47 35.45
CA LEU A 493 -1.04 20.71 34.94
C LEU A 493 -1.39 19.27 34.57
N VAL A 494 -2.21 18.57 35.37
CA VAL A 494 -2.66 17.20 35.05
C VAL A 494 -3.63 17.22 33.88
N GLY A 495 -4.57 18.17 33.81
CA GLY A 495 -5.45 18.35 32.64
C GLY A 495 -4.67 18.59 31.35
N PHE A 496 -3.63 19.43 31.40
CA PHE A 496 -2.69 19.63 30.30
C PHE A 496 -1.95 18.34 29.95
N SER A 497 -1.39 17.64 30.94
CA SER A 497 -0.64 16.39 30.77
C SER A 497 -1.47 15.32 30.05
N LEU A 498 -2.75 15.17 30.42
CA LEU A 498 -3.64 14.21 29.80
C LEU A 498 -3.98 14.58 28.35
N LEU A 499 -4.36 15.84 28.06
CA LEU A 499 -4.70 16.25 26.69
C LEU A 499 -3.47 16.27 25.77
N TYR A 500 -2.35 16.84 26.22
CA TYR A 500 -1.13 16.93 25.42
C TYR A 500 -0.47 15.57 25.22
N GLY A 501 -0.44 14.73 26.26
CA GLY A 501 -0.02 13.33 26.17
C GLY A 501 -0.81 12.58 25.11
N PHE A 502 -2.13 12.64 25.17
CA PHE A 502 -3.02 11.92 24.26
C PHE A 502 -2.95 12.41 22.80
N PHE A 503 -3.15 13.72 22.57
CA PHE A 503 -3.24 14.29 21.21
C PHE A 503 -1.87 14.62 20.61
N GLY A 504 -0.95 15.21 21.39
CA GLY A 504 0.37 15.64 20.91
C GLY A 504 1.26 14.47 20.50
N TYR A 505 1.34 13.42 21.33
CA TYR A 505 2.05 12.20 20.95
C TYR A 505 1.22 11.30 20.03
N GLY A 506 -0.10 11.39 20.07
CA GLY A 506 -1.04 10.74 19.15
C GLY A 506 -0.85 11.13 17.68
N PHE A 507 -0.39 12.35 17.39
CA PHE A 507 0.08 12.73 16.04
C PHE A 507 1.28 11.88 15.59
N GLY A 508 2.19 11.50 16.49
CA GLY A 508 3.45 10.83 16.16
C GLY A 508 3.30 9.43 15.54
N VAL A 509 2.27 8.67 15.95
CA VAL A 509 1.94 7.37 15.33
C VAL A 509 1.40 7.53 13.90
N MET A 510 0.72 8.65 13.61
CA MET A 510 0.06 8.87 12.31
C MET A 510 1.02 8.88 11.13
N ARG A 511 2.34 9.00 11.35
CA ARG A 511 3.38 8.84 10.32
C ARG A 511 3.21 7.57 9.47
N VAL A 512 2.65 6.49 10.03
CA VAL A 512 2.35 5.25 9.29
C VAL A 512 1.13 5.39 8.38
N GLY A 513 0.11 6.15 8.81
CA GLY A 513 -0.99 6.56 7.95
C GLY A 513 -0.56 7.59 6.89
N MET A 514 0.30 8.54 7.23
CA MET A 514 0.87 9.53 6.31
C MET A 514 1.73 8.86 5.25
N GLY A 515 2.55 7.87 5.61
CA GLY A 515 3.34 7.06 4.68
C GLY A 515 2.45 6.34 3.66
N ARG A 516 1.39 5.66 4.11
CA ARG A 516 0.38 5.03 3.23
C ARG A 516 -0.34 6.05 2.34
N ALA A 517 -0.72 7.20 2.88
CA ALA A 517 -1.37 8.27 2.11
C ALA A 517 -0.44 8.95 1.08
N VAL A 518 0.88 8.81 1.23
CA VAL A 518 1.87 9.21 0.21
C VAL A 518 2.09 8.09 -0.79
N SER A 519 2.25 6.84 -0.34
CA SER A 519 2.68 5.73 -1.19
C SER A 519 1.95 4.43 -0.86
N ASP A 520 1.25 3.91 -1.86
CA ASP A 520 0.51 2.66 -1.82
C ASP A 520 1.42 1.41 -1.91
N ASP A 521 2.68 1.58 -2.37
CA ASP A 521 3.68 0.49 -2.39
C ASP A 521 4.06 0.09 -0.95
N PRO A 522 3.69 -1.13 -0.49
CA PRO A 522 4.01 -1.60 0.86
C PRO A 522 5.52 -1.60 1.14
N SER A 523 6.37 -1.75 0.13
CA SER A 523 7.83 -1.73 0.28
C SER A 523 8.33 -0.38 0.81
N THR A 524 7.68 0.73 0.42
CA THR A 524 8.09 2.09 0.83
C THR A 524 7.68 2.44 2.26
N ALA A 525 6.71 1.74 2.86
CA ALA A 525 6.08 2.14 4.12
C ALA A 525 7.10 2.38 5.27
N VAL A 526 8.03 1.45 5.49
CA VAL A 526 9.08 1.58 6.53
C VAL A 526 10.06 2.71 6.19
N THR A 527 10.39 2.91 4.92
CA THR A 527 11.29 3.98 4.47
C THR A 527 10.64 5.35 4.67
N THR A 528 9.40 5.58 4.21
CA THR A 528 8.69 6.85 4.40
C THR A 528 8.41 7.13 5.87
N TYR A 529 8.07 6.11 6.68
CA TYR A 529 7.98 6.25 8.13
C TYR A 529 9.31 6.74 8.73
N SER A 530 10.44 6.12 8.37
CA SER A 530 11.77 6.53 8.85
C SER A 530 12.12 7.98 8.47
N THR A 531 11.77 8.44 7.27
CA THR A 531 12.06 9.84 6.86
C THR A 531 11.19 10.85 7.62
N LEU A 532 9.95 10.49 7.98
CA LEU A 532 9.12 11.33 8.86
C LEU A 532 9.63 11.32 10.32
N VAL A 533 10.17 10.20 10.80
CA VAL A 533 10.83 10.10 12.12
C VAL A 533 12.11 10.95 12.17
N PHE A 534 12.90 10.97 11.10
CA PHE A 534 14.06 11.85 10.93
C PHE A 534 13.72 13.34 11.06
N PHE A 535 12.64 13.81 10.40
CA PHE A 535 12.20 15.20 10.52
C PHE A 535 11.81 15.59 11.96
N GLN A 536 11.21 14.67 12.73
CA GLN A 536 10.98 14.89 14.17
C GLN A 536 12.29 14.94 14.96
N GLY A 537 13.31 14.19 14.57
CA GLY A 537 14.65 14.19 15.18
C GLY A 537 15.38 15.54 15.08
N ILE A 538 15.27 16.21 13.93
CA ILE A 538 15.79 17.57 13.76
C ILE A 538 15.14 18.51 14.79
N GLY A 539 13.81 18.42 14.96
CA GLY A 539 13.08 19.16 15.98
C GLY A 539 13.61 18.89 17.39
N ASN A 540 13.80 17.61 17.75
CA ASN A 540 14.30 17.21 19.07
C ASN A 540 15.68 17.80 19.41
N VAL A 541 16.64 17.74 18.49
CA VAL A 541 17.99 18.29 18.71
C VAL A 541 17.96 19.82 18.86
N LEU A 542 17.08 20.50 18.14
CA LEU A 542 16.93 21.96 18.23
C LEU A 542 16.21 22.44 19.50
N VAL A 543 15.45 21.59 20.20
CA VAL A 543 14.78 21.96 21.47
C VAL A 543 15.78 22.46 22.52
N GLY A 544 17.00 21.90 22.58
CA GLY A 544 18.04 22.31 23.53
C GLY A 544 18.49 23.78 23.35
N PRO A 545 19.04 24.16 22.19
CA PRO A 545 19.42 25.56 21.93
C PRO A 545 18.21 26.52 21.95
N VAL A 546 17.06 26.11 21.41
CA VAL A 546 15.86 26.96 21.36
C VAL A 546 15.29 27.20 22.76
N SER A 547 15.33 26.23 23.67
CA SER A 547 14.84 26.44 25.05
C SER A 547 15.68 27.45 25.82
N GLN A 548 17.00 27.46 25.64
CA GLN A 548 17.89 28.43 26.27
C GLN A 548 17.60 29.87 25.82
N ALA A 549 17.16 30.06 24.58
CA ALA A 549 16.77 31.37 24.05
C ALA A 549 15.37 31.84 24.51
N LEU A 550 14.46 30.91 24.82
CA LEU A 550 13.06 31.22 25.15
C LEU A 550 12.74 31.34 26.66
N ILE A 551 13.67 30.95 27.55
CA ILE A 551 13.46 30.99 29.01
C ILE A 551 13.96 32.32 29.58
N LEU A 552 13.06 33.08 30.22
CA LEU A 552 13.43 34.33 30.89
C LEU A 552 14.01 34.09 32.29
N ARG A 553 14.83 35.03 32.77
CA ARG A 553 15.39 34.99 34.14
C ARG A 553 14.39 35.40 35.23
N ARG A 554 13.29 36.09 34.88
CA ARG A 554 12.27 36.57 35.83
C ARG A 554 11.13 35.56 35.96
N VAL A 555 10.62 35.42 37.18
CA VAL A 555 9.45 34.61 37.54
C VAL A 555 8.38 35.55 38.09
N ASN A 556 7.17 35.51 37.55
CA ASN A 556 6.00 36.18 38.09
C ASN A 556 4.79 35.24 37.96
N ILE A 557 4.27 34.76 39.09
CA ILE A 557 3.22 33.72 39.14
C ILE A 557 1.88 34.25 38.62
N GLU A 558 1.66 35.57 38.61
CA GLU A 558 0.41 36.13 38.08
C GLU A 558 0.36 36.13 36.54
N GLU A 559 1.52 36.23 35.88
CA GLU A 559 1.65 36.30 34.42
C GLU A 559 1.46 34.93 33.73
N TYR A 560 0.97 35.00 32.48
CA TYR A 560 0.94 33.86 31.57
C TYR A 560 2.31 33.19 31.44
N GLY A 561 2.36 31.86 31.60
CA GLY A 561 3.61 31.09 31.58
C GLY A 561 4.57 31.43 32.72
N ILE A 562 4.06 31.93 33.86
CA ILE A 562 4.84 32.36 35.04
C ILE A 562 5.87 33.48 34.71
N SER A 563 5.64 34.21 33.62
CA SER A 563 6.63 35.03 32.88
C SER A 563 7.83 34.22 32.32
N LYS A 564 8.53 33.45 33.17
CA LYS A 564 9.72 32.63 32.87
C LYS A 564 9.58 31.74 31.63
N TYR A 565 8.45 31.07 31.50
CA TYR A 565 8.16 30.09 30.44
C TYR A 565 7.23 30.66 29.35
N LYS A 566 6.87 31.95 29.40
CA LYS A 566 5.91 32.59 28.50
C LYS A 566 6.19 32.32 27.02
N PHE A 567 7.39 32.64 26.55
CA PHE A 567 7.78 32.42 25.15
C PHE A 567 7.91 30.94 24.78
N LEU A 568 8.26 30.08 25.73
CA LEU A 568 8.39 28.64 25.54
C LEU A 568 7.01 27.96 25.35
N VAL A 569 6.00 28.34 26.13
CA VAL A 569 4.61 27.90 25.93
C VAL A 569 4.05 28.44 24.61
N VAL A 570 4.30 29.73 24.30
CA VAL A 570 3.85 30.36 23.04
C VAL A 570 4.48 29.68 21.82
N PHE A 571 5.78 29.39 21.85
CA PHE A 571 6.47 28.66 20.79
C PHE A 571 5.90 27.24 20.62
N THR A 572 5.71 26.51 21.73
CA THR A 572 5.11 25.16 21.70
C THR A 572 3.72 25.17 21.05
N GLY A 573 2.84 26.09 21.46
CA GLY A 573 1.49 26.21 20.91
C GLY A 573 1.50 26.69 19.46
N GLY A 574 2.39 27.62 19.11
CA GLY A 574 2.60 28.10 17.75
C GLY A 574 3.08 27.01 16.79
N CYS A 575 3.98 26.14 17.23
CA CYS A 575 4.42 24.96 16.46
C CYS A 575 3.25 23.98 16.19
N MET A 576 2.45 23.66 17.20
CA MET A 576 1.28 22.80 17.03
C MET A 576 0.27 23.43 16.06
N ALA A 577 -0.01 24.73 16.20
CA ALA A 577 -0.91 25.47 15.32
C ALA A 577 -0.40 25.53 13.87
N ALA A 578 0.88 25.89 13.67
CA ALA A 578 1.50 25.97 12.35
C ALA A 578 1.52 24.60 11.65
N SER A 579 1.72 23.51 12.39
CA SER A 579 1.62 22.15 11.84
C SER A 579 0.22 21.83 11.32
N ALA A 580 -0.85 22.21 12.05
CA ALA A 580 -2.23 22.08 11.56
C ALA A 580 -2.49 22.96 10.33
N VAL A 581 -1.99 24.20 10.32
CA VAL A 581 -2.14 25.16 9.21
C VAL A 581 -1.47 24.64 7.93
N VAL A 582 -0.25 24.07 8.01
CA VAL A 582 0.45 23.49 6.84
C VAL A 582 -0.34 22.37 6.18
N ILE A 583 -0.92 21.45 6.95
CA ILE A 583 -1.80 20.40 6.39
C ILE A 583 -3.07 21.05 5.82
N THR A 584 -3.71 21.95 6.55
CA THR A 584 -4.98 22.58 6.15
C THR A 584 -4.85 23.32 4.82
N ILE A 585 -3.81 24.14 4.63
CA ILE A 585 -3.53 24.89 3.39
C ILE A 585 -3.41 23.94 2.19
N TRP A 586 -2.74 22.79 2.34
CA TRP A 586 -2.63 21.82 1.24
C TRP A 586 -3.99 21.27 0.78
N TYR A 587 -4.94 21.07 1.69
CA TYR A 587 -6.26 20.57 1.34
C TYR A 587 -7.22 21.65 0.84
N THR A 588 -7.11 22.90 1.33
CA THR A 588 -7.92 24.04 0.85
C THR A 588 -7.41 24.66 -0.45
N LEU A 589 -6.14 24.51 -0.82
CA LEU A 589 -5.60 24.99 -2.09
C LEU A 589 -6.33 24.37 -3.30
N PRO A 590 -6.71 25.16 -4.33
CA PRO A 590 -7.27 24.64 -5.57
C PRO A 590 -6.37 23.57 -6.23
N ARG A 591 -6.98 22.57 -6.90
CA ARG A 591 -6.22 21.48 -7.55
C ARG A 591 -5.20 22.00 -8.59
N SER A 592 -5.55 23.04 -9.34
CA SER A 592 -4.66 23.71 -10.30
C SER A 592 -3.40 24.28 -9.65
N LEU A 593 -3.53 24.97 -8.52
CA LEU A 593 -2.39 25.52 -7.76
C LEU A 593 -1.48 24.44 -7.16
N ARG A 594 -2.04 23.30 -6.75
CA ARG A 594 -1.26 22.15 -6.26
C ARG A 594 -0.36 21.50 -7.31
N VAL A 595 -0.74 21.57 -8.59
CA VAL A 595 0.10 21.12 -9.72
C VAL A 595 1.17 22.20 -10.02
N LEU A 596 0.71 23.43 -10.29
CA LEU A 596 1.57 24.57 -10.69
C LEU A 596 2.71 24.91 -9.72
N THR A 597 2.52 24.70 -8.42
CA THR A 597 3.54 25.00 -7.39
C THR A 597 4.71 24.00 -7.36
N PHE A 598 4.57 22.80 -7.95
CA PHE A 598 5.62 21.78 -7.91
C PHE A 598 6.33 21.59 -9.26
N GLU A 599 5.61 21.56 -10.38
CA GLU A 599 6.20 21.44 -11.74
C GLU A 599 7.30 22.48 -11.98
N LYS A 600 6.97 23.77 -11.74
CA LYS A 600 7.88 24.91 -11.93
C LYS A 600 9.15 24.86 -11.05
N ARG A 601 9.21 23.97 -10.05
CA ARG A 601 10.35 23.83 -9.14
C ARG A 601 11.14 22.54 -9.37
N PHE A 602 10.49 21.44 -9.74
CA PHE A 602 11.16 20.16 -10.02
C PHE A 602 11.86 20.13 -11.39
N LEU A 603 11.29 20.81 -12.40
CA LEU A 603 11.87 20.95 -13.75
C LEU A 603 13.28 21.58 -13.78
N ARG A 604 13.76 22.18 -12.68
CA ARG A 604 15.13 22.70 -12.56
C ARG A 604 16.17 21.69 -12.03
N THR A 605 15.77 20.50 -11.58
CA THR A 605 16.67 19.58 -10.85
C THR A 605 16.61 18.11 -11.28
N SER A 606 15.77 17.72 -12.24
CA SER A 606 15.46 16.31 -12.52
C SER A 606 15.72 15.83 -13.95
N ARG A 607 16.86 16.18 -14.57
CA ARG A 607 17.33 15.56 -15.82
C ARG A 607 17.88 14.14 -15.59
N ALA A 608 17.00 13.21 -15.17
CA ALA A 608 17.27 11.76 -15.09
C ALA A 608 15.98 10.94 -14.86
N SER A 609 15.03 10.95 -15.79
CA SER A 609 13.85 10.08 -15.75
C SER A 609 14.08 8.76 -16.49
N ARG A 610 13.78 7.63 -15.85
CA ARG A 610 13.52 6.36 -16.56
C ARG A 610 12.06 6.37 -17.01
N ALA A 611 11.81 5.89 -18.22
CA ALA A 611 10.48 5.72 -18.79
C ALA A 611 9.94 4.32 -18.49
N SER A 612 8.61 4.19 -18.41
CA SER A 612 7.87 2.92 -18.36
C SER A 612 6.40 3.24 -18.64
N HIS A 613 5.83 2.67 -19.71
CA HIS A 613 4.54 3.08 -20.24
C HIS A 613 3.51 1.95 -20.15
N GLY A 614 2.37 2.05 -20.83
CA GLY A 614 1.44 0.93 -20.93
C GLY A 614 1.88 -0.05 -22.01
N VAL A 615 1.49 -1.31 -21.88
CA VAL A 615 1.27 -2.20 -23.03
C VAL A 615 -0.13 -1.85 -23.60
N ALA A 616 -0.58 -2.49 -24.68
CA ALA A 616 -1.92 -2.30 -25.26
C ALA A 616 -2.84 -3.53 -25.01
N PRO A 617 -3.64 -3.57 -23.92
CA PRO A 617 -4.33 -4.78 -23.47
C PRO A 617 -5.83 -4.59 -23.20
N ALA A 618 -6.58 -4.17 -24.23
CA ALA A 618 -7.86 -4.78 -24.55
C ALA A 618 -8.30 -4.41 -25.98
N VAL A 619 -8.97 -5.36 -26.65
CA VAL A 619 -10.00 -4.99 -27.64
C VAL A 619 -11.32 -4.84 -26.88
N GLN A 620 -11.94 -3.68 -26.99
CA GLN A 620 -12.96 -3.19 -26.05
C GLN A 620 -14.06 -4.23 -25.73
N GLY A 621 -14.01 -4.79 -24.53
CA GLY A 621 -15.06 -5.63 -23.93
C GLY A 621 -14.91 -7.15 -24.07
N CYS A 622 -14.15 -7.68 -25.04
CA CYS A 622 -14.18 -9.13 -25.35
C CYS A 622 -12.83 -9.87 -25.28
N TYR A 623 -11.71 -9.23 -25.66
CA TYR A 623 -10.42 -9.93 -25.78
C TYR A 623 -9.31 -9.21 -24.99
N PRO A 624 -8.81 -9.79 -23.89
CA PRO A 624 -7.60 -9.29 -23.23
C PRO A 624 -6.36 -9.65 -24.06
N ASN A 625 -5.39 -8.74 -24.11
CA ASN A 625 -4.06 -9.03 -24.65
C ASN A 625 -3.15 -9.62 -23.55
N TYR A 626 -1.98 -10.11 -23.96
CA TYR A 626 -0.89 -10.50 -23.08
C TYR A 626 -0.37 -9.31 -22.24
N ASP A 627 -0.04 -9.59 -20.98
CA ASP A 627 0.65 -8.68 -20.06
C ASP A 627 1.95 -9.37 -19.60
N PRO A 628 3.16 -8.84 -19.88
CA PRO A 628 4.42 -9.46 -19.47
C PRO A 628 4.58 -9.57 -17.94
N LYS A 629 3.92 -8.73 -17.15
CA LYS A 629 3.92 -8.84 -15.67
C LYS A 629 2.99 -9.94 -15.17
N SER A 630 2.09 -10.43 -16.02
CA SER A 630 1.26 -11.62 -15.77
C SER A 630 1.93 -12.95 -16.14
N GLN A 631 3.10 -12.94 -16.79
CA GLN A 631 3.72 -14.15 -17.40
C GLN A 631 4.03 -15.30 -16.43
N HIS A 632 4.05 -15.02 -15.13
CA HIS A 632 4.26 -16.01 -14.05
C HIS A 632 2.94 -16.66 -13.55
N VAL A 633 1.82 -16.39 -14.21
CA VAL A 633 0.49 -16.99 -13.99
C VAL A 633 0.09 -17.73 -15.26
N MET A 634 -0.74 -18.78 -15.17
CA MET A 634 -1.28 -19.48 -16.34
C MET A 634 -2.01 -18.49 -17.25
N ILE A 635 -1.41 -18.20 -18.40
CA ILE A 635 -1.89 -17.20 -19.35
C ILE A 635 -3.03 -17.83 -20.17
N PRO A 636 -4.25 -17.25 -20.20
CA PRO A 636 -5.28 -17.68 -21.13
C PRO A 636 -4.81 -17.41 -22.57
N SER A 637 -5.27 -18.21 -23.55
CA SER A 637 -4.87 -17.97 -24.93
C SER A 637 -5.30 -16.57 -25.40
N SER A 638 -4.30 -15.75 -25.73
CA SER A 638 -4.46 -14.38 -26.23
C SER A 638 -4.42 -14.39 -27.75
N ALA A 639 -5.17 -13.49 -28.39
CA ALA A 639 -5.00 -13.23 -29.82
C ALA A 639 -3.86 -12.23 -30.10
N GLY A 640 -3.52 -11.37 -29.14
CA GLY A 640 -2.32 -10.56 -29.20
C GLY A 640 -1.08 -11.28 -28.70
N TRP A 641 0.06 -10.86 -29.26
CA TRP A 641 1.35 -11.52 -29.16
C TRP A 641 1.95 -11.46 -27.76
N SER A 642 2.69 -12.51 -27.39
CA SER A 642 3.44 -12.53 -26.12
C SER A 642 4.69 -11.67 -26.26
N ILE A 643 5.08 -10.94 -25.21
CA ILE A 643 6.26 -10.04 -25.18
C ILE A 643 7.12 -10.24 -23.91
N PRO A 644 7.60 -11.47 -23.61
CA PRO A 644 8.13 -11.88 -22.30
C PRO A 644 9.38 -11.12 -21.82
N LEU A 645 10.11 -10.47 -22.74
CA LEU A 645 11.31 -9.70 -22.43
C LEU A 645 11.01 -8.21 -22.10
N ASP A 646 9.73 -7.81 -22.07
CA ASP A 646 9.29 -6.44 -21.77
C ASP A 646 8.79 -6.26 -20.33
N GLU A 647 9.52 -6.82 -19.36
CA GLU A 647 9.17 -6.75 -17.93
C GLU A 647 9.09 -5.32 -17.37
N ASP A 648 9.70 -4.34 -18.04
CA ASP A 648 9.65 -2.93 -17.65
C ASP A 648 8.42 -2.18 -18.20
N TYR A 649 7.73 -2.72 -19.22
CA TYR A 649 6.88 -1.95 -20.15
C TYR A 649 7.68 -0.82 -20.83
N GLY A 650 8.79 -1.19 -21.47
CA GLY A 650 9.70 -0.26 -22.12
C GLY A 650 9.34 0.00 -23.58
N PHE A 651 10.36 0.34 -24.38
CA PHE A 651 10.26 0.66 -25.80
C PHE A 651 11.37 0.00 -26.61
N ILE A 652 11.23 0.02 -27.94
CA ILE A 652 12.34 -0.18 -28.86
C ILE A 652 12.99 1.20 -29.12
N PRO A 653 14.29 1.41 -28.81
CA PRO A 653 14.98 2.68 -29.04
C PRO A 653 15.30 2.87 -30.52
N SER A 654 15.43 4.12 -31.01
CA SER A 654 15.59 4.36 -32.45
C SER A 654 16.87 3.82 -33.09
N PHE A 655 17.90 3.50 -32.30
CA PHE A 655 19.08 2.78 -32.78
C PHE A 655 18.87 1.27 -33.02
N SER A 656 17.75 0.71 -32.55
CA SER A 656 17.33 -0.69 -32.72
C SER A 656 16.14 -0.86 -33.67
N PHE A 657 15.81 0.15 -34.47
CA PHE A 657 14.71 0.08 -35.45
C PHE A 657 14.96 -0.90 -36.61
N THR A 658 16.18 -1.41 -36.77
CA THR A 658 16.51 -2.51 -37.68
C THR A 658 16.42 -3.90 -37.03
N ASP A 659 16.31 -3.98 -35.71
CA ASP A 659 16.37 -5.25 -34.98
C ASP A 659 15.01 -5.99 -35.04
N PRO A 660 14.97 -7.34 -34.99
CA PRO A 660 13.72 -8.11 -35.10
C PRO A 660 12.62 -7.77 -34.08
N ASP A 661 12.98 -7.09 -32.98
CA ASP A 661 12.02 -6.67 -31.95
C ASP A 661 11.22 -5.42 -32.34
N ILE A 662 11.60 -4.66 -33.38
CA ILE A 662 10.75 -3.59 -33.94
C ILE A 662 9.44 -4.11 -34.55
N VAL A 663 9.39 -5.40 -34.89
CA VAL A 663 8.23 -5.98 -35.58
C VAL A 663 7.02 -6.06 -34.64
N CYS A 664 7.18 -6.69 -33.48
CA CYS A 664 6.09 -7.00 -32.53
C CYS A 664 6.50 -6.84 -31.04
N HIS A 665 7.54 -6.04 -30.75
CA HIS A 665 8.19 -5.87 -29.43
C HIS A 665 9.23 -6.95 -29.03
N LYS A 666 9.83 -6.70 -27.86
CA LYS A 666 10.97 -7.43 -27.28
C LYS A 666 10.68 -8.92 -27.09
N GLY A 667 11.45 -9.77 -27.76
CA GLY A 667 11.31 -11.24 -27.64
C GLY A 667 9.95 -11.78 -28.07
N ALA A 668 9.20 -11.04 -28.88
CA ALA A 668 7.79 -11.33 -29.11
C ALA A 668 7.50 -12.67 -29.82
N THR A 669 6.42 -13.36 -29.42
CA THR A 669 5.98 -14.64 -30.00
C THR A 669 4.48 -14.64 -30.37
N PRO A 670 4.04 -15.47 -31.34
CA PRO A 670 2.66 -15.51 -31.82
C PRO A 670 1.57 -15.62 -30.76
N GLY A 671 0.51 -14.82 -30.94
CA GLY A 671 -0.77 -15.03 -30.26
C GLY A 671 -1.34 -16.42 -30.57
N GLN A 672 -2.04 -17.04 -29.62
CA GLN A 672 -2.52 -18.43 -29.70
C GLN A 672 -4.01 -18.54 -30.11
N ASN A 673 -4.72 -17.42 -30.16
CA ASN A 673 -6.05 -17.30 -30.78
C ASN A 673 -5.99 -16.30 -31.96
N THR A 674 -7.12 -16.13 -32.66
CA THR A 674 -7.36 -15.03 -33.61
C THR A 674 -8.69 -14.34 -33.30
N ILE A 675 -8.81 -13.03 -33.54
CA ILE A 675 -10.07 -12.28 -33.37
C ILE A 675 -10.85 -12.31 -34.69
N PRO A 676 -12.08 -12.86 -34.74
CA PRO A 676 -12.91 -12.80 -35.94
C PRO A 676 -13.42 -11.37 -36.16
N ILE A 677 -13.28 -10.86 -37.38
CA ILE A 677 -13.67 -9.50 -37.78
C ILE A 677 -14.00 -9.47 -39.28
N ASN A 678 -14.98 -8.65 -39.71
CA ASN A 678 -15.26 -8.53 -41.13
C ASN A 678 -14.36 -7.49 -41.81
N ALA A 679 -14.09 -7.67 -43.09
CA ALA A 679 -13.51 -6.62 -43.93
C ALA A 679 -14.47 -5.41 -43.96
N GLY A 680 -14.02 -4.25 -43.48
CA GLY A 680 -14.83 -3.03 -43.29
C GLY A 680 -15.24 -2.75 -41.84
N ASP A 681 -15.12 -3.71 -40.92
CA ASP A 681 -15.38 -3.47 -39.49
C ASP A 681 -14.28 -2.62 -38.84
N SER A 682 -14.61 -1.98 -37.72
CA SER A 682 -13.64 -1.24 -36.89
C SER A 682 -13.38 -1.94 -35.55
N ILE A 683 -12.12 -1.88 -35.11
CA ILE A 683 -11.62 -2.46 -33.86
C ILE A 683 -11.09 -1.35 -32.94
N VAL A 684 -11.54 -1.32 -31.69
CA VAL A 684 -11.10 -0.34 -30.68
C VAL A 684 -10.00 -0.95 -29.82
N LEU A 685 -8.80 -0.38 -29.93
CA LEU A 685 -7.61 -0.73 -29.18
C LEU A 685 -7.50 0.14 -27.91
N GLN A 686 -7.32 -0.48 -26.75
CA GLN A 686 -7.20 0.20 -25.46
C GLN A 686 -5.81 -0.02 -24.85
N TRP A 687 -5.16 1.07 -24.42
CA TRP A 687 -3.93 1.03 -23.63
C TRP A 687 -4.25 1.05 -22.12
N TYR A 688 -3.59 0.17 -21.36
CA TYR A 688 -3.88 -0.19 -19.96
C TYR A 688 -2.69 -1.02 -19.41
N PRO A 689 -2.47 -1.21 -18.08
CA PRO A 689 -3.05 -0.50 -16.94
C PRO A 689 -2.59 0.96 -16.83
N THR A 690 -1.52 1.32 -17.53
CA THR A 690 -0.99 2.69 -17.58
C THR A 690 -1.60 3.42 -18.78
N PRO A 691 -2.35 4.52 -18.60
CA PRO A 691 -2.78 5.35 -19.72
C PRO A 691 -1.59 6.06 -20.38
N TRP A 692 -1.76 6.47 -21.65
CA TRP A 692 -0.66 7.11 -22.40
C TRP A 692 -0.22 8.43 -21.73
N THR A 693 1.09 8.66 -21.67
CA THR A 693 1.66 9.65 -20.74
C THR A 693 1.65 11.07 -21.32
N SER A 694 1.23 12.06 -20.53
CA SER A 694 1.34 13.47 -20.89
C SER A 694 2.78 13.85 -21.22
N GLY A 695 3.00 14.49 -22.38
CA GLY A 695 4.34 14.83 -22.88
C GLY A 695 4.94 13.82 -23.86
N HIS A 696 4.36 12.63 -24.02
CA HIS A 696 4.84 11.60 -24.97
C HIS A 696 4.18 11.77 -26.35
N HIS A 697 4.35 12.95 -26.92
CA HIS A 697 3.83 13.35 -28.23
C HIS A 697 4.47 12.56 -29.37
N GLY A 698 3.69 12.23 -30.41
CA GLY A 698 4.17 11.61 -31.65
C GLY A 698 3.08 10.83 -32.39
N PRO A 699 3.42 10.23 -33.55
CA PRO A 699 2.44 9.59 -34.42
C PRO A 699 1.86 8.29 -33.85
N VAL A 700 0.69 7.93 -34.35
CA VAL A 700 0.05 6.62 -34.18
C VAL A 700 -0.10 5.99 -35.57
N LEU A 701 0.32 4.73 -35.71
CA LEU A 701 0.52 4.04 -36.99
C LEU A 701 -0.08 2.63 -36.92
N ASP A 702 -0.87 2.25 -37.93
CA ASP A 702 -1.55 0.96 -37.99
C ASP A 702 -1.22 0.22 -39.29
N TYR A 703 -0.85 -1.06 -39.17
CA TYR A 703 -0.40 -1.90 -40.28
C TYR A 703 -1.05 -3.29 -40.24
N LEU A 704 -1.27 -3.89 -41.41
CA LEU A 704 -1.64 -5.31 -41.53
C LEU A 704 -0.52 -6.10 -42.24
N ALA A 705 -0.34 -7.36 -41.86
CA ALA A 705 0.44 -8.35 -42.61
C ALA A 705 -0.39 -9.63 -42.79
N SER A 706 -0.39 -10.22 -43.98
CA SER A 706 -0.94 -11.57 -44.19
C SER A 706 -0.04 -12.62 -43.53
N CYS A 707 -0.63 -13.58 -42.84
CA CYS A 707 0.10 -14.72 -42.28
C CYS A 707 0.30 -15.86 -43.29
N ASN A 708 -0.29 -15.79 -44.49
CA ASN A 708 -0.18 -16.77 -45.58
C ASN A 708 -0.42 -18.24 -45.13
N GLY A 709 -1.24 -18.41 -44.10
CA GLY A 709 -1.29 -19.58 -43.23
C GLY A 709 -1.98 -19.18 -41.92
N SER A 710 -1.63 -19.80 -40.79
CA SER A 710 -2.14 -19.35 -39.49
C SER A 710 -1.18 -18.36 -38.80
N CYS A 711 -1.74 -17.30 -38.22
CA CYS A 711 -0.98 -16.35 -37.41
C CYS A 711 -0.52 -16.91 -36.06
N THR A 712 -0.91 -18.13 -35.69
CA THR A 712 -0.53 -18.79 -34.42
C THR A 712 0.86 -19.43 -34.45
N THR A 713 1.48 -19.56 -35.63
CA THR A 713 2.78 -20.23 -35.84
C THR A 713 3.70 -19.49 -36.82
N VAL A 714 3.46 -18.20 -37.09
CA VAL A 714 4.22 -17.42 -38.08
C VAL A 714 5.43 -16.72 -37.46
N GLU A 715 6.58 -16.76 -38.13
CA GLU A 715 7.80 -16.10 -37.65
C GLU A 715 7.80 -14.59 -37.94
N LYS A 716 8.13 -13.77 -36.94
CA LYS A 716 7.94 -12.31 -37.03
C LYS A 716 8.77 -11.64 -38.12
N THR A 717 9.96 -12.16 -38.43
CA THR A 717 10.84 -11.66 -39.50
C THR A 717 10.32 -12.00 -40.91
N GLU A 718 9.48 -13.03 -41.04
CA GLU A 718 8.87 -13.40 -42.32
C GLU A 718 7.69 -12.50 -42.69
N LEU A 719 7.06 -11.83 -41.72
CA LEU A 719 5.93 -10.93 -41.93
C LEU A 719 6.26 -9.77 -42.88
N LYS A 720 5.26 -9.38 -43.68
CA LYS A 720 5.35 -8.29 -44.66
C LYS A 720 4.14 -7.38 -44.46
N PHE A 721 4.39 -6.25 -43.80
CA PHE A 721 3.39 -5.29 -43.34
C PHE A 721 3.14 -4.19 -44.39
N PHE A 722 1.88 -3.87 -44.61
CA PHE A 722 1.41 -2.69 -45.34
C PHE A 722 0.66 -1.77 -44.38
N LYS A 723 0.84 -0.44 -44.54
CA LYS A 723 0.20 0.56 -43.67
C LYS A 723 -1.27 0.71 -44.07
N ILE A 724 -2.17 0.69 -43.09
CA ILE A 724 -3.63 0.85 -43.28
C ILE A 724 -4.18 2.13 -42.66
N ALA A 725 -3.50 2.71 -41.67
CA ALA A 725 -3.80 4.04 -41.18
C ALA A 725 -2.55 4.70 -40.58
N GLU A 726 -2.57 6.03 -40.53
CA GLU A 726 -1.60 6.84 -39.82
C GLU A 726 -2.25 8.13 -39.33
N ALA A 727 -1.71 8.69 -38.25
CA ALA A 727 -1.99 10.03 -37.80
C ALA A 727 -0.72 10.65 -37.19
N GLY A 728 -0.37 11.86 -37.65
CA GLY A 728 0.82 12.61 -37.22
C GLY A 728 0.46 13.75 -36.25
N ILE A 729 0.67 14.99 -36.69
CA ILE A 729 0.14 16.18 -36.02
C ILE A 729 -1.35 16.33 -36.34
N ILE A 730 -2.17 16.52 -35.31
CA ILE A 730 -3.61 16.80 -35.40
C ILE A 730 -3.89 18.31 -35.31
N ALA A 731 -3.11 19.06 -34.52
CA ALA A 731 -3.16 20.53 -34.51
C ALA A 731 -1.79 21.15 -34.18
N SER A 732 -1.28 22.00 -35.06
CA SER A 732 0.08 22.58 -34.93
C SER A 732 0.23 23.69 -33.89
N THR A 733 -0.84 24.08 -33.17
CA THR A 733 -0.80 25.12 -32.13
C THR A 733 -1.76 24.79 -30.97
N PRO A 734 -1.45 25.19 -29.72
CA PRO A 734 -0.20 25.79 -29.24
C PRO A 734 0.99 24.83 -29.36
N PHE A 735 2.21 25.27 -29.00
CA PHE A 735 3.40 24.41 -28.98
C PHE A 735 3.64 23.78 -27.59
N PRO A 736 4.11 22.52 -27.50
CA PRO A 736 4.33 21.58 -28.60
C PRO A 736 3.02 21.22 -29.31
N ALA A 737 3.11 20.87 -30.60
CA ALA A 737 1.94 20.53 -31.40
C ALA A 737 1.16 19.35 -30.79
N TYR A 738 -0.16 19.33 -31.01
CA TYR A 738 -1.04 18.25 -30.57
C TYR A 738 -0.95 17.10 -31.57
N TYR A 739 -0.40 15.95 -31.14
CA TYR A 739 -0.17 14.77 -31.98
C TYR A 739 -1.27 13.72 -31.82
N ALA A 740 -1.29 12.72 -32.69
CA ALA A 740 -2.19 11.57 -32.61
C ALA A 740 -2.11 10.83 -31.26
N SER A 741 -0.93 10.73 -30.64
CA SER A 741 -0.78 10.11 -29.31
C SER A 741 -1.40 10.95 -28.18
N ASP A 742 -1.55 12.27 -28.36
CA ASP A 742 -2.33 13.12 -27.45
C ASP A 742 -3.83 12.84 -27.58
N LEU A 743 -4.33 12.73 -28.81
CA LEU A 743 -5.74 12.41 -29.06
C LEU A 743 -6.09 11.00 -28.53
N LEU A 744 -5.21 10.03 -28.76
CA LEU A 744 -5.33 8.66 -28.21
C LEU A 744 -5.43 8.70 -26.69
N ARG A 745 -4.53 9.43 -26.00
CA ARG A 745 -4.59 9.63 -24.54
C ARG A 745 -5.93 10.25 -24.12
N ASP A 746 -6.32 11.35 -24.75
CA ASP A 746 -7.46 12.18 -24.34
C ASP A 746 -8.80 11.44 -24.60
N ASN A 747 -8.85 10.60 -25.63
CA ASN A 747 -9.88 9.56 -25.85
C ASN A 747 -9.71 8.36 -24.89
N ASN A 748 -9.48 8.61 -23.60
CA ASN A 748 -9.33 7.59 -22.55
C ASN A 748 -8.26 6.51 -22.86
N SER A 749 -7.17 6.89 -23.53
CA SER A 749 -6.11 5.98 -24.01
C SER A 749 -6.61 4.89 -24.98
N SER A 750 -7.52 5.26 -25.89
CA SER A 750 -8.08 4.35 -26.91
C SER A 750 -7.93 4.88 -28.34
N TRP A 751 -7.88 3.95 -29.30
CA TRP A 751 -7.70 4.20 -30.72
C TRP A 751 -8.61 3.30 -31.55
N THR A 752 -9.11 3.78 -32.69
CA THR A 752 -10.08 3.03 -33.52
C THR A 752 -9.52 2.80 -34.91
N VAL A 753 -9.19 1.55 -35.22
CA VAL A 753 -8.64 1.10 -36.50
C VAL A 753 -9.75 0.47 -37.33
N THR A 754 -9.83 0.75 -38.64
CA THR A 754 -10.80 0.13 -39.54
C THR A 754 -10.09 -0.85 -40.47
N ILE A 755 -10.59 -2.08 -40.58
CA ILE A 755 -10.05 -3.09 -41.50
C ILE A 755 -10.51 -2.77 -42.92
N PRO A 756 -9.64 -2.73 -43.95
CA PRO A 756 -10.05 -2.37 -45.31
C PRO A 756 -11.11 -3.33 -45.88
N SER A 757 -12.18 -2.78 -46.46
CA SER A 757 -13.36 -3.54 -46.91
C SER A 757 -13.15 -4.38 -48.18
N THR A 758 -12.11 -4.08 -48.97
CA THR A 758 -11.74 -4.83 -50.17
C THR A 758 -10.68 -5.92 -49.92
N LEU A 759 -10.17 -6.02 -48.69
CA LEU A 759 -9.16 -6.99 -48.29
C LEU A 759 -9.69 -8.42 -48.43
N LYS A 760 -8.85 -9.32 -48.94
CA LYS A 760 -9.16 -10.76 -49.05
C LYS A 760 -9.41 -11.40 -47.67
N SER A 761 -10.26 -12.42 -47.62
CA SER A 761 -10.44 -13.24 -46.41
C SER A 761 -9.16 -14.02 -46.06
N GLY A 762 -8.76 -14.05 -44.78
CA GLY A 762 -7.59 -14.77 -44.28
C GLY A 762 -7.20 -14.41 -42.84
N GLU A 763 -6.17 -15.07 -42.28
CA GLU A 763 -5.58 -14.62 -41.01
C GLU A 763 -4.49 -13.55 -41.27
N TYR A 764 -4.60 -12.44 -40.54
CA TYR A 764 -3.72 -11.27 -40.63
C TYR A 764 -3.22 -10.85 -39.24
N ILE A 765 -2.06 -10.20 -39.17
CA ILE A 765 -1.59 -9.52 -37.95
C ILE A 765 -1.77 -8.02 -38.10
N LEU A 766 -2.55 -7.43 -37.19
CA LEU A 766 -2.60 -6.00 -36.92
C LEU A 766 -1.41 -5.61 -36.05
N ARG A 767 -0.50 -4.78 -36.58
CA ARG A 767 0.56 -4.12 -35.83
C ARG A 767 0.13 -2.67 -35.58
N HIS A 768 -0.17 -2.37 -34.33
CA HIS A 768 -0.44 -1.02 -33.84
C HIS A 768 0.83 -0.46 -33.21
N GLU A 769 1.15 0.81 -33.47
CA GLU A 769 2.38 1.43 -32.99
C GLU A 769 2.16 2.90 -32.61
N ILE A 770 2.80 3.30 -31.52
CA ILE A 770 2.99 4.72 -31.16
C ILE A 770 4.50 4.97 -31.14
N ILE A 771 4.94 6.11 -31.69
CA ILE A 771 6.34 6.55 -31.59
C ILE A 771 6.38 7.80 -30.71
N ALA A 772 7.00 7.74 -29.53
CA ALA A 772 7.16 8.90 -28.66
C ALA A 772 8.41 9.70 -29.06
N LEU A 773 8.20 10.96 -29.44
CA LEU A 773 9.24 11.87 -29.96
C LEU A 773 9.76 12.85 -28.90
N HIS A 774 9.43 12.65 -27.62
CA HIS A 774 9.65 13.63 -26.56
C HIS A 774 11.13 13.94 -26.25
N VAL A 775 12.07 13.11 -26.71
CA VAL A 775 13.54 13.33 -26.68
C VAL A 775 14.17 13.28 -28.08
N ALA A 776 13.35 13.29 -29.14
CA ALA A 776 13.78 13.01 -30.52
C ALA A 776 14.68 14.08 -31.16
N TRP A 777 14.95 15.20 -30.48
CA TRP A 777 15.98 16.17 -30.89
C TRP A 777 17.40 15.56 -30.90
N ASN A 778 17.60 14.42 -30.25
CA ASN A 778 18.82 13.62 -30.25
C ASN A 778 18.60 12.29 -30.97
N GLU A 779 19.61 11.82 -31.72
CA GLU A 779 19.62 10.44 -32.24
C GLU A 779 19.56 9.44 -31.07
N GLY A 780 18.79 8.36 -31.24
CA GLY A 780 18.45 7.42 -30.16
C GLY A 780 17.36 7.91 -29.20
N GLY A 781 16.86 9.14 -29.34
CA GLY A 781 15.87 9.75 -28.44
C GLY A 781 14.41 9.42 -28.76
N ALA A 782 14.10 8.94 -29.96
CA ALA A 782 12.78 8.45 -30.33
C ALA A 782 12.54 7.01 -29.87
N GLN A 783 11.30 6.71 -29.50
CA GLN A 783 10.92 5.47 -28.80
C GLN A 783 9.70 4.84 -29.47
N ALA A 784 9.83 3.66 -30.05
CA ALA A 784 8.72 2.95 -30.69
C ALA A 784 8.09 1.91 -29.74
N TYR A 785 6.77 1.82 -29.77
CA TYR A 785 5.96 0.89 -28.97
C TYR A 785 5.07 0.01 -29.87
N PRO A 786 5.65 -0.85 -30.74
CA PRO A 786 4.88 -1.77 -31.60
C PRO A 786 4.22 -2.90 -30.80
N GLN A 787 2.97 -3.21 -31.13
CA GLN A 787 2.15 -4.26 -30.52
C GLN A 787 1.39 -5.03 -31.61
N CYS A 788 1.40 -6.37 -31.56
CA CYS A 788 0.83 -7.24 -32.61
C CYS A 788 -0.38 -8.04 -32.14
N ILE A 789 -1.44 -8.09 -32.96
CA ILE A 789 -2.71 -8.77 -32.70
C ILE A 789 -3.13 -9.61 -33.90
N ASN A 790 -3.40 -10.90 -33.67
CA ASN A 790 -3.92 -11.81 -34.70
C ASN A 790 -5.41 -11.56 -34.95
N LEU A 791 -5.77 -11.32 -36.21
CA LEU A 791 -7.13 -11.18 -36.71
C LEU A 791 -7.43 -12.32 -37.70
N ASN A 792 -8.68 -12.77 -37.74
CA ASN A 792 -9.22 -13.63 -38.79
C ASN A 792 -10.27 -12.79 -39.55
N VAL A 793 -9.88 -12.29 -40.71
CA VAL A 793 -10.64 -11.35 -41.51
C VAL A 793 -11.55 -12.12 -42.47
N THR A 794 -12.85 -11.83 -42.43
CA THR A 794 -13.85 -12.42 -43.34
C THR A 794 -14.52 -11.38 -44.21
N GLY A 795 -14.64 -11.64 -45.52
CA GLY A 795 -15.22 -10.70 -46.47
C GLY A 795 -15.16 -11.16 -47.93
N ILE A 796 -15.88 -10.44 -48.79
CA ILE A 796 -15.96 -10.69 -50.24
C ILE A 796 -14.85 -9.99 -51.05
N GLY A 797 -13.90 -9.35 -50.36
CA GLY A 797 -12.74 -8.71 -50.96
C GLY A 797 -11.78 -9.72 -51.60
N ASN A 798 -10.93 -9.22 -52.51
CA ASN A 798 -9.95 -10.02 -53.24
C ASN A 798 -8.54 -9.39 -53.23
N ASP A 799 -8.37 -8.24 -52.57
CA ASP A 799 -7.09 -7.53 -52.59
C ASP A 799 -6.04 -8.22 -51.70
N GLU A 800 -4.84 -8.39 -52.25
CA GLU A 800 -3.65 -8.93 -51.55
C GLU A 800 -2.52 -7.87 -51.55
N PRO A 801 -2.46 -6.98 -50.55
CA PRO A 801 -1.50 -5.88 -50.56
C PRO A 801 -0.06 -6.35 -50.27
N VAL A 802 0.89 -5.90 -51.08
CA VAL A 802 2.31 -6.26 -50.94
C VAL A 802 2.98 -5.41 -49.87
N GLY A 803 3.26 -6.00 -48.70
CA GLY A 803 3.94 -5.34 -47.58
C GLY A 803 5.48 -5.38 -47.63
N LYS A 804 6.11 -4.71 -46.65
CA LYS A 804 7.56 -4.68 -46.40
C LYS A 804 7.88 -5.19 -44.98
N SER A 805 9.14 -5.52 -44.67
CA SER A 805 9.52 -5.80 -43.26
C SER A 805 9.46 -4.52 -42.44
N ALA A 806 9.00 -4.59 -41.19
CA ALA A 806 9.02 -3.45 -40.27
C ALA A 806 10.46 -2.95 -39.99
N GLN A 807 11.45 -3.83 -40.09
CA GLN A 807 12.89 -3.52 -39.93
C GLN A 807 13.47 -2.57 -41.00
N ILE A 808 12.69 -2.21 -42.02
CA ILE A 808 13.06 -1.24 -43.07
C ILE A 808 12.01 -0.13 -43.24
N PHE A 809 11.19 0.13 -42.21
CA PHE A 809 10.19 1.20 -42.25
C PHE A 809 10.78 2.59 -42.09
N TYR A 810 11.75 2.76 -41.18
CA TYR A 810 12.40 4.03 -40.87
C TYR A 810 13.73 3.80 -40.12
N GLY A 811 14.70 4.70 -40.31
CA GLY A 811 15.98 4.72 -39.62
C GLY A 811 16.03 5.66 -38.42
N SER A 812 17.14 5.62 -37.67
CA SER A 812 17.39 6.47 -36.49
C SER A 812 17.52 7.97 -36.77
N LYS A 813 17.61 8.36 -38.05
CA LYS A 813 17.95 9.71 -38.55
C LYS A 813 16.89 10.32 -39.47
N ASP A 814 15.82 9.60 -39.75
CA ASP A 814 14.78 10.03 -40.69
C ASP A 814 14.05 11.26 -40.14
N GLU A 815 13.54 12.14 -41.00
CA GLU A 815 13.00 13.45 -40.58
C GLU A 815 11.79 13.36 -39.64
N GLY A 816 11.05 12.24 -39.68
CA GLY A 816 9.96 11.94 -38.73
C GLY A 816 10.41 11.33 -37.39
N ILE A 817 11.68 10.96 -37.26
CA ILE A 817 12.28 10.22 -36.13
C ILE A 817 13.33 11.06 -35.39
N LEU A 818 14.12 11.87 -36.09
CA LEU A 818 15.15 12.76 -35.52
C LEU A 818 14.67 14.22 -35.63
N ILE A 819 13.89 14.66 -34.64
CA ILE A 819 13.06 15.87 -34.70
C ILE A 819 12.87 16.52 -33.32
N ASP A 820 13.13 17.83 -33.22
CA ASP A 820 12.82 18.60 -32.02
C ASP A 820 11.37 19.10 -32.02
N ILE A 821 10.43 18.24 -31.60
CA ILE A 821 9.00 18.55 -31.52
C ILE A 821 8.64 19.78 -30.66
N TRP A 822 9.56 20.25 -29.80
CA TRP A 822 9.35 21.40 -28.92
C TRP A 822 9.64 22.74 -29.62
N GLN A 823 10.34 22.71 -30.75
CA GLN A 823 10.68 23.86 -31.58
C GLN A 823 10.24 23.70 -33.05
N PHE A 824 9.70 22.53 -33.42
CA PHE A 824 9.31 22.18 -34.79
C PHE A 824 8.13 23.00 -35.31
N ASN A 825 8.36 23.78 -36.35
CA ASN A 825 7.35 24.62 -37.02
C ASN A 825 7.32 24.34 -38.53
N GLY A 826 6.89 23.13 -38.91
CA GLY A 826 6.85 22.67 -40.30
C GLY A 826 5.85 21.53 -40.52
N THR A 827 5.89 20.92 -41.71
CA THR A 827 5.07 19.73 -42.04
C THR A 827 5.73 18.47 -41.49
N TYR A 828 5.07 17.78 -40.56
CA TYR A 828 5.62 16.54 -39.97
C TYR A 828 5.62 15.39 -40.99
N ALA A 829 6.81 14.88 -41.31
CA ALA A 829 6.96 13.67 -42.10
C ALA A 829 6.60 12.44 -41.26
N ILE A 830 5.54 11.72 -41.64
CA ILE A 830 5.08 10.53 -40.90
C ILE A 830 5.98 9.32 -41.25
N PRO A 831 6.55 8.60 -40.27
CA PRO A 831 7.44 7.47 -40.53
C PRO A 831 6.78 6.27 -41.22
N GLY A 832 7.58 5.48 -41.93
CA GLY A 832 7.16 4.22 -42.55
C GLY A 832 6.73 4.36 -44.02
N PRO A 833 6.34 3.25 -44.67
CA PRO A 833 5.80 3.28 -46.03
C PRO A 833 4.48 4.07 -46.11
N ASP A 834 4.12 4.53 -47.30
CA ASP A 834 2.82 5.17 -47.56
C ASP A 834 1.64 4.27 -47.18
N VAL A 835 0.49 4.87 -46.85
CA VAL A 835 -0.76 4.11 -46.66
C VAL A 835 -1.15 3.41 -47.96
N TRP A 836 -1.58 2.15 -47.86
CA TRP A 836 -2.00 1.37 -49.01
C TRP A 836 -3.22 2.02 -49.73
N PRO A 837 -3.16 2.28 -51.05
CA PRO A 837 -4.22 3.00 -51.77
C PRO A 837 -5.62 2.36 -51.79
N GLY A 838 -5.77 1.10 -51.37
CA GLY A 838 -7.08 0.43 -51.23
C GLY A 838 -7.84 0.80 -49.94
N VAL A 839 -7.27 1.64 -49.06
CA VAL A 839 -7.96 2.14 -47.86
C VAL A 839 -8.99 3.21 -48.26
N VAL A 840 -10.22 2.77 -48.52
CA VAL A 840 -11.34 3.66 -48.87
C VAL A 840 -11.87 4.38 -47.62
N GLY A 841 -11.46 5.63 -47.40
CA GLY A 841 -12.13 6.55 -46.46
C GLY A 841 -11.25 7.18 -45.36
N HIS A 842 -10.14 7.83 -45.73
CA HIS A 842 -9.38 8.65 -44.76
C HIS A 842 -10.16 9.91 -44.33
N ALA A 843 -10.84 9.82 -43.18
CA ALA A 843 -11.55 10.93 -42.54
C ALA A 843 -11.52 10.89 -41.00
N GLN A 844 -10.42 10.41 -40.41
CA GLN A 844 -10.07 10.68 -39.01
C GLN A 844 -8.99 11.79 -38.98
N LEU A 845 -9.23 13.01 -38.48
CA LEU A 845 -10.47 13.60 -37.98
C LEU A 845 -10.65 15.02 -38.53
N ASN A 846 -11.90 15.43 -38.80
CA ASN A 846 -12.25 16.84 -38.77
C ASN A 846 -12.27 17.32 -37.31
N SER A 847 -11.76 18.52 -37.05
CA SER A 847 -11.64 19.09 -35.70
C SER A 847 -12.99 19.17 -34.96
N PRO A 848 -13.04 18.90 -33.65
CA PRO A 848 -14.17 19.32 -32.82
C PRO A 848 -14.31 20.84 -32.87
N THR A 849 -15.42 21.33 -33.42
CA THR A 849 -15.71 22.77 -33.49
C THR A 849 -16.23 23.28 -32.14
N LYS A 850 -15.34 23.97 -31.40
CA LYS A 850 -15.60 24.86 -30.23
C LYS A 850 -16.47 24.32 -29.10
#